data_AF-A0AAE0RI20-F1
#
_entry.id   AF-A0AAE0RI20-F1
#
_cell.length_a   1.000
_cell.length_b   1.000
_cell.length_c   1.000
_cell.angle_alpha   90.00
_cell.angle_beta   90.00
_cell.angle_gamma   90.00
#
_symmetry.space_group_name_H-M   'P 1'
#
loop_
_entity.id
_entity.type
_entity.pdbx_description
1 polymer ?
#
loop_
_entity_poly.entity_id
_entity_poly.type
_entity_poly.pdbx_seq_one_letter_code
_entity_poly.pdbx_strand_id
1 'polypeptide(L)'
;MTAGLWLLSNHHPRKGVDLMLNQLVSVTSSINLFIIVIYRPPGPLGNFLDEMDTLLSVFPSDSTPLTVLGDFNLPSDKLHSSGLLNSFSLSFNSCPPTHKEGIVLDLVFTHPSPATDMTVTTLYISDHHLVSFSITLPVLPKRNSQHLSLTRRNLHSISPSSVASCTLCSLPDHESFSFLPLDSATDTLLSSLSSTMDLLCLLSTIRRKNSSPAPWLSDVLRNNRRELRSAARKWKKSKLDTHLIFYRTLLFKFSLDVTSAKTSFYKEKLETSAQDPRKLHNIFSSLLNPPAPPSPSSLTAEDFATFYTEKIERICQNFTSLPTSPTSHSQHCATPSLTQLSTVASEEVLRITRSCNPTTCPLDPIPSAMLQTISPDLLPFITTVINESLTSGHVPIAFKKATVIPILKKLALYPSDISNHRPVSLLSFLSKILERAVCNQLSDYLMQNNLHDPNQSGFKAAHSTESALLAVTEKLHAARSAKLSSVLILLDLSAAFDTVNHKTLLSTLRSLGICGTAWEWFASYLDGRSYQLISSTCGIPDTGKGRELADVMERRKVDILCVQETRWKGSKARSIGAGFKLFYYGVDSKRNGVGVVLKEEFVRNVLEVKRVSDRMMSLKLEIEGVMLNVVSGYVPQVGCELEEKERFWSELDEVMESIPTAERVVIGADFNGHVGEGNTGDEEVMGKFGVKERNLEGQMVVDFAKRMDMAVVNTYFQKREEHRVTYKSGGRSTQVDYILCRRGNLKEISDCKVVVGESVARQHRMVVCRMTLMVCKKKRSKIEIEKKTKWWKLKKEECCEEFRKKLRQALGGQVVLPDDWETTAEVIRETGRKVLGVSSGRRKEDKETWWWNEEVQDSIQRKRLAKKKWDMDRTEENSQEYKELQRRVKREVSKAKQKAYD
;
A
#
# COMPACT_ATOMS: atom_id res chain seq x y z
N MET A 1 -21.44 -18.11 -30.50
CA MET A 1 -21.80 -16.98 -31.36
C MET A 1 -22.30 -15.82 -30.50
N THR A 2 -21.54 -14.74 -30.48
CA THR A 2 -22.01 -13.40 -30.06
C THR A 2 -21.46 -12.45 -31.13
N ALA A 3 -22.23 -12.23 -32.18
CA ALA A 3 -21.92 -11.22 -33.20
C ALA A 3 -22.64 -9.93 -32.75
N GLY A 4 -21.88 -8.89 -32.40
CA GLY A 4 -22.43 -7.57 -32.13
C GLY A 4 -22.43 -6.75 -33.41
N LEU A 5 -23.58 -6.61 -34.07
CA LEU A 5 -23.75 -5.72 -35.21
C LEU A 5 -24.03 -4.30 -34.68
N TRP A 6 -23.24 -3.31 -35.06
CA TRP A 6 -23.48 -1.89 -34.76
C TRP A 6 -23.64 -1.13 -36.08
N LEU A 7 -24.84 -0.62 -36.33
CA LEU A 7 -25.16 0.32 -37.42
C LEU A 7 -25.26 1.73 -36.83
N LEU A 8 -24.54 2.69 -37.42
CA LEU A 8 -24.67 4.12 -37.11
C LEU A 8 -25.55 4.77 -38.19
N SER A 9 -26.74 5.22 -37.82
CA SER A 9 -27.51 6.21 -38.58
C SER A 9 -27.83 7.38 -37.65
N ASN A 10 -27.37 8.57 -38.01
CA ASN A 10 -27.68 9.83 -37.34
C ASN A 10 -28.37 10.77 -38.33
N HIS A 11 -29.66 10.57 -38.59
CA HIS A 11 -30.60 11.63 -38.99
C HIS A 11 -32.07 11.20 -38.79
N HIS A 12 -32.92 12.16 -38.41
CA HIS A 12 -34.37 11.97 -38.21
C HIS A 12 -35.07 11.41 -39.46
N PRO A 13 -36.17 10.66 -39.30
CA PRO A 13 -36.76 9.87 -40.38
C PRO A 13 -37.57 10.78 -41.31
N ARG A 14 -37.15 10.86 -42.58
CA ARG A 14 -38.07 11.19 -43.66
C ARG A 14 -37.85 10.21 -44.82
N LYS A 15 -38.90 9.39 -45.01
CA LYS A 15 -39.16 8.43 -46.10
C LYS A 15 -38.32 7.15 -46.05
N GLY A 16 -39.03 6.04 -46.29
CA GLY A 16 -38.59 4.66 -46.06
C GLY A 16 -37.31 4.30 -46.78
N VAL A 17 -36.48 3.53 -46.09
CA VAL A 17 -35.31 2.87 -46.67
C VAL A 17 -35.56 1.37 -46.51
N ASP A 18 -35.95 0.73 -47.60
CA ASP A 18 -35.91 -0.72 -47.74
C ASP A 18 -34.43 -1.15 -47.79
N LEU A 19 -33.89 -1.59 -46.66
CA LEU A 19 -32.56 -2.20 -46.58
C LEU A 19 -32.67 -3.70 -46.92
N MET A 20 -32.52 -4.06 -48.20
CA MET A 20 -32.14 -5.42 -48.58
C MET A 20 -30.61 -5.52 -48.63
N LEU A 21 -30.01 -6.04 -47.56
CA LEU A 21 -28.61 -6.48 -47.55
C LEU A 21 -28.59 -8.01 -47.58
N ASN A 22 -28.37 -8.59 -48.77
CA ASN A 22 -28.22 -10.03 -48.95
C ASN A 22 -26.74 -10.41 -48.83
N GLN A 23 -26.29 -10.74 -47.62
CA GLN A 23 -24.96 -11.32 -47.40
C GLN A 23 -25.07 -12.51 -46.45
N LEU A 24 -24.68 -13.69 -46.93
CA LEU A 24 -24.79 -14.96 -46.20
C LEU A 24 -23.42 -15.34 -45.64
N VAL A 25 -23.31 -15.45 -44.30
CA VAL A 25 -22.09 -15.90 -43.63
C VAL A 25 -22.34 -17.30 -43.06
N SER A 26 -21.67 -18.32 -43.60
CA SER A 26 -21.68 -19.68 -43.05
C SER A 26 -20.44 -19.90 -42.16
N VAL A 27 -20.66 -20.37 -40.93
CA VAL A 27 -19.59 -20.59 -39.94
C VAL A 27 -19.46 -22.09 -39.66
N THR A 28 -18.32 -22.67 -40.01
CA THR A 28 -18.07 -24.13 -39.92
C THR A 28 -17.52 -24.59 -38.56
N SER A 29 -17.05 -23.67 -37.72
CA SER A 29 -16.45 -23.97 -36.39
C SER A 29 -16.57 -22.80 -35.42
N SER A 30 -16.50 -23.05 -34.10
CA SER A 30 -16.70 -22.04 -33.07
C SER A 30 -15.49 -21.10 -32.93
N ILE A 31 -15.60 -19.92 -33.56
CA ILE A 31 -14.57 -18.88 -33.54
C ILE A 31 -15.11 -17.56 -32.98
N ASN A 32 -14.22 -16.72 -32.45
CA ASN A 32 -14.51 -15.33 -32.15
C ASN A 32 -14.00 -14.48 -33.34
N LEU A 33 -14.92 -13.89 -34.09
CA LEU A 33 -14.67 -13.10 -35.29
C LEU A 33 -15.40 -11.76 -35.18
N PHE A 34 -14.75 -10.67 -35.58
CA PHE A 34 -15.39 -9.37 -35.75
C PHE A 34 -15.72 -9.12 -37.22
N ILE A 35 -16.98 -8.77 -37.50
CA ILE A 35 -17.44 -8.37 -38.83
C ILE A 35 -17.99 -6.95 -38.73
N ILE A 36 -17.44 -6.03 -39.51
CA ILE A 36 -17.87 -4.64 -39.61
C ILE A 36 -18.47 -4.45 -41.00
N VAL A 37 -19.70 -3.93 -41.04
CA VAL A 37 -20.38 -3.59 -42.30
C VAL A 37 -20.45 -2.06 -42.42
N ILE A 38 -19.92 -1.50 -43.51
CA ILE A 38 -19.88 -0.06 -43.76
C ILE A 38 -20.72 0.25 -45.00
N TYR A 39 -21.66 1.17 -44.84
CA TYR A 39 -22.31 1.83 -45.97
C TYR A 39 -21.89 3.30 -45.98
N ARG A 40 -21.30 3.74 -47.09
CA ARG A 40 -20.96 5.15 -47.29
C ARG A 40 -21.78 5.69 -48.45
N PRO A 41 -22.66 6.69 -48.23
CA PRO A 41 -23.44 7.28 -49.31
C PRO A 41 -22.55 7.99 -50.35
N PRO A 42 -22.98 8.07 -51.62
CA PRO A 42 -22.25 8.76 -52.68
C PRO A 42 -22.10 10.27 -52.38
N GLY A 43 -20.92 10.85 -52.64
CA GLY A 43 -20.63 12.26 -52.35
C GLY A 43 -19.15 12.58 -52.14
N PRO A 44 -18.78 13.76 -51.59
CA PRO A 44 -17.40 14.10 -51.21
C PRO A 44 -16.91 13.27 -50.00
N LEU A 45 -15.59 13.05 -49.89
CA LEU A 45 -15.01 12.16 -48.87
C LEU A 45 -15.30 12.62 -47.43
N GLY A 46 -15.45 13.92 -47.20
CA GLY A 46 -15.84 14.50 -45.90
C GLY A 46 -14.95 14.03 -44.75
N ASN A 47 -15.57 13.70 -43.60
CA ASN A 47 -14.90 13.13 -42.43
C ASN A 47 -14.87 11.59 -42.43
N PHE A 48 -15.29 10.93 -43.51
CA PHE A 48 -15.51 9.49 -43.54
C PHE A 48 -14.27 8.67 -43.14
N LEU A 49 -13.07 9.06 -43.60
CA LEU A 49 -11.84 8.38 -43.22
C LEU A 49 -11.51 8.54 -41.73
N ASP A 50 -11.82 9.69 -41.13
CA ASP A 50 -11.61 9.93 -39.69
C ASP A 50 -12.65 9.17 -38.83
N GLU A 51 -13.87 9.00 -39.35
CA GLU A 51 -14.92 8.18 -38.73
C GLU A 51 -14.59 6.68 -38.80
N MET A 52 -14.09 6.22 -39.94
CA MET A 52 -13.65 4.85 -40.13
C MET A 52 -12.41 4.51 -39.27
N ASP A 53 -11.41 5.41 -39.20
CA ASP A 53 -10.27 5.27 -38.28
C ASP A 53 -10.72 5.18 -36.81
N THR A 54 -11.69 6.02 -36.43
CA THR A 54 -12.27 6.01 -35.09
C THR A 54 -12.98 4.70 -34.78
N LEU A 55 -13.71 4.13 -35.75
CA LEU A 55 -14.42 2.86 -35.62
C LEU A 55 -13.44 1.68 -35.49
N LEU A 56 -12.47 1.57 -36.39
CA LEU A 56 -11.46 0.50 -36.38
C LEU A 56 -10.60 0.53 -35.10
N SER A 57 -10.33 1.72 -34.56
CA SER A 57 -9.63 1.93 -33.28
C SER A 57 -10.36 1.38 -32.04
N VAL A 58 -11.64 1.02 -32.14
CA VAL A 58 -12.40 0.41 -31.03
C VAL A 58 -12.06 -1.07 -30.86
N PHE A 59 -11.64 -1.73 -31.94
CA PHE A 59 -11.36 -3.15 -31.95
C PHE A 59 -9.91 -3.39 -31.50
N PRO A 60 -9.67 -4.30 -30.53
CA PRO A 60 -8.33 -4.54 -30.01
C PRO A 60 -7.43 -5.13 -31.10
N SER A 61 -6.20 -4.65 -31.19
CA SER A 61 -5.14 -5.16 -32.09
C SER A 61 -4.70 -6.60 -31.75
N ASP A 62 -5.25 -7.18 -30.69
CA ASP A 62 -4.90 -8.48 -30.15
C ASP A 62 -5.53 -9.61 -30.98
N SER A 63 -4.77 -10.19 -31.91
CA SER A 63 -4.88 -11.54 -32.52
C SER A 63 -6.26 -12.09 -32.96
N THR A 64 -7.34 -11.32 -32.85
CA THR A 64 -8.71 -11.74 -33.13
C THR A 64 -9.02 -11.34 -34.57
N PRO A 65 -9.47 -12.29 -35.42
CA PRO A 65 -9.76 -11.98 -36.81
C PRO A 65 -10.80 -10.87 -36.98
N LEU A 66 -10.57 -9.98 -37.95
CA LEU A 66 -11.41 -8.83 -38.28
C LEU A 66 -11.67 -8.81 -39.78
N THR A 67 -12.96 -8.72 -40.14
CA THR A 67 -13.42 -8.52 -41.52
C THR A 67 -14.20 -7.21 -41.59
N VAL A 68 -13.86 -6.33 -42.52
CA VAL A 68 -14.55 -5.08 -42.80
C VAL A 68 -15.07 -5.13 -44.23
N LEU A 69 -16.36 -4.94 -44.43
CA LEU A 69 -16.99 -5.10 -45.74
C LEU A 69 -18.14 -4.13 -45.93
N GLY A 70 -18.61 -3.94 -47.16
CA GLY A 70 -19.82 -3.18 -47.47
C GLY A 70 -19.64 -2.23 -48.66
N ASP A 71 -20.62 -1.38 -48.89
CA ASP A 71 -20.64 -0.44 -50.03
C ASP A 71 -19.97 0.89 -49.63
N PHE A 72 -18.82 1.15 -50.23
CA PHE A 72 -18.01 2.33 -49.94
C PHE A 72 -18.29 3.49 -50.90
N ASN A 73 -19.00 3.27 -52.01
CA ASN A 73 -19.20 4.29 -53.06
C ASN A 73 -17.92 5.10 -53.40
N LEU A 74 -16.76 4.42 -53.42
CA LEU A 74 -15.42 5.03 -53.58
C LEU A 74 -14.51 4.11 -54.41
N PRO A 75 -13.68 4.66 -55.32
CA PRO A 75 -12.63 3.89 -55.97
C PRO A 75 -11.60 3.38 -54.95
N SER A 76 -11.20 2.11 -55.06
CA SER A 76 -10.25 1.44 -54.15
C SER A 76 -8.94 2.21 -53.96
N ASP A 77 -8.46 2.88 -55.01
CA ASP A 77 -7.16 3.58 -55.04
C ASP A 77 -7.09 4.74 -54.04
N LYS A 78 -8.22 5.43 -53.81
CA LYS A 78 -8.28 6.53 -52.83
C LYS A 78 -8.15 6.04 -51.39
N LEU A 79 -8.60 4.81 -51.09
CA LEU A 79 -8.47 4.23 -49.76
C LEU A 79 -7.03 3.77 -49.48
N HIS A 80 -6.37 3.18 -50.48
CA HIS A 80 -4.97 2.73 -50.37
C HIS A 80 -3.99 3.87 -50.13
N SER A 81 -4.17 5.00 -50.81
CA SER A 81 -3.31 6.19 -50.65
C SER A 81 -3.36 6.84 -49.25
N SER A 82 -4.38 6.52 -48.44
CA SER A 82 -4.58 7.13 -47.11
C SER A 82 -3.73 6.51 -45.99
N GLY A 83 -3.08 5.36 -46.21
CA GLY A 83 -2.28 4.65 -45.20
C GLY A 83 -3.05 4.02 -44.03
N LEU A 84 -4.38 4.18 -44.02
CA LEU A 84 -5.26 3.71 -42.94
C LEU A 84 -5.31 2.18 -42.86
N LEU A 85 -5.35 1.49 -44.00
CA LEU A 85 -5.40 0.03 -44.06
C LEU A 85 -4.14 -0.63 -43.48
N ASN A 86 -2.97 -0.05 -43.76
CA ASN A 86 -1.68 -0.51 -43.22
C ASN A 86 -1.61 -0.33 -41.69
N SER A 87 -2.24 0.72 -41.16
CA SER A 87 -2.24 1.01 -39.72
C SER A 87 -2.97 -0.05 -38.89
N PHE A 88 -3.94 -0.76 -39.50
CA PHE A 88 -4.70 -1.85 -38.89
C PHE A 88 -4.35 -3.24 -39.46
N SER A 89 -3.29 -3.33 -40.27
CA SER A 89 -2.88 -4.57 -40.96
C SER A 89 -4.01 -5.23 -41.78
N LEU A 90 -4.94 -4.44 -42.31
CA LEU A 90 -6.05 -4.92 -43.13
C LEU A 90 -5.58 -5.16 -44.56
N SER A 91 -5.78 -6.39 -45.06
CA SER A 91 -5.49 -6.75 -46.45
C SER A 91 -6.70 -6.41 -47.32
N PHE A 92 -6.49 -5.67 -48.41
CA PHE A 92 -7.51 -5.45 -49.42
C PHE A 92 -7.64 -6.68 -50.30
N ASN A 93 -8.88 -7.15 -50.49
CA ASN A 93 -9.17 -8.26 -51.38
C ASN A 93 -9.79 -7.70 -52.66
N SER A 94 -9.03 -7.77 -53.77
CA SER A 94 -9.48 -7.27 -55.08
C SER A 94 -10.64 -8.11 -55.62
N CYS A 95 -11.78 -7.47 -55.89
CA CYS A 95 -13.01 -8.12 -56.34
C CYS A 95 -13.34 -7.73 -57.80
N PRO A 96 -13.97 -8.62 -58.60
CA PRO A 96 -14.61 -8.23 -59.86
C PRO A 96 -15.68 -7.14 -59.67
N PRO A 97 -16.13 -6.45 -60.74
CA PRO A 97 -17.16 -5.41 -60.65
C PRO A 97 -18.39 -5.85 -59.85
N THR A 98 -18.73 -5.11 -58.79
CA THR A 98 -19.81 -5.47 -57.86
C THR A 98 -21.12 -4.75 -58.17
N HIS A 99 -21.15 -3.94 -59.22
CA HIS A 99 -22.31 -3.17 -59.66
C HIS A 99 -22.57 -3.39 -61.16
N LYS A 100 -23.84 -3.31 -61.59
CA LYS A 100 -24.28 -3.50 -62.99
C LYS A 100 -23.56 -2.60 -64.01
N GLU A 101 -23.09 -1.43 -63.57
CA GLU A 101 -22.33 -0.45 -64.37
C GLU A 101 -20.84 -0.83 -64.56
N GLY A 102 -20.41 -2.01 -64.13
CA GLY A 102 -19.02 -2.47 -64.30
C GLY A 102 -18.00 -1.83 -63.35
N ILE A 103 -18.47 -1.23 -62.25
CA ILE A 103 -17.64 -0.56 -61.23
C ILE A 103 -17.62 -1.39 -59.93
N VAL A 104 -16.52 -1.33 -59.19
CA VAL A 104 -16.37 -1.95 -57.85
C VAL A 104 -16.72 -0.91 -56.79
N LEU A 105 -17.84 -1.11 -56.09
CA LEU A 105 -18.29 -0.23 -54.99
C LEU A 105 -18.27 -0.96 -53.64
N ASP A 106 -18.47 -2.28 -53.67
CA ASP A 106 -18.46 -3.13 -52.49
C ASP A 106 -17.05 -3.67 -52.24
N LEU A 107 -16.44 -3.26 -51.13
CA LEU A 107 -15.06 -3.61 -50.79
C LEU A 107 -15.02 -4.56 -49.59
N VAL A 108 -14.04 -5.47 -49.58
CA VAL A 108 -13.82 -6.45 -48.50
C VAL A 108 -12.37 -6.39 -48.03
N PHE A 109 -12.17 -6.11 -46.75
CA PHE A 109 -10.88 -6.07 -46.07
C PHE A 109 -10.83 -7.09 -44.95
N THR A 110 -9.70 -7.80 -44.81
CA THR A 110 -9.56 -8.87 -43.81
C THR A 110 -8.22 -8.85 -43.08
N HIS A 111 -8.21 -9.33 -41.83
CA HIS A 111 -7.04 -9.59 -41.01
C HIS A 111 -7.29 -10.82 -40.10
N PRO A 112 -6.31 -11.71 -39.85
CA PRO A 112 -4.93 -11.69 -40.35
C PRO A 112 -4.76 -12.30 -41.74
N SER A 113 -5.74 -13.08 -42.22
CA SER A 113 -5.66 -13.78 -43.50
C SER A 113 -6.46 -13.07 -44.59
N PRO A 114 -5.98 -13.03 -45.85
CA PRO A 114 -6.75 -12.56 -46.99
C PRO A 114 -7.96 -13.48 -47.27
N ALA A 115 -8.97 -12.95 -47.93
CA ALA A 115 -10.11 -13.73 -48.42
C ALA A 115 -9.73 -14.50 -49.69
N THR A 116 -10.25 -15.72 -49.83
CA THR A 116 -10.09 -16.62 -50.99
C THR A 116 -11.46 -16.88 -51.64
N ASP A 117 -11.47 -17.41 -52.87
CA ASP A 117 -12.69 -17.84 -53.58
C ASP A 117 -13.75 -16.75 -53.76
N MET A 118 -13.31 -15.52 -54.02
CA MET A 118 -14.21 -14.39 -54.19
C MET A 118 -14.95 -14.47 -55.53
N THR A 119 -16.26 -14.59 -55.44
CA THR A 119 -17.19 -14.74 -56.58
C THR A 119 -18.27 -13.67 -56.51
N VAL A 120 -18.64 -13.16 -57.67
CA VAL A 120 -19.67 -12.13 -57.82
C VAL A 120 -20.82 -12.71 -58.63
N THR A 121 -22.00 -12.81 -58.00
CA THR A 121 -23.20 -13.38 -58.61
C THR A 121 -24.20 -12.28 -58.89
N THR A 122 -24.60 -12.12 -60.14
CA THR A 122 -25.57 -11.10 -60.55
C THR A 122 -26.94 -11.38 -59.93
N LEU A 123 -27.48 -10.41 -59.19
CA LEU A 123 -28.84 -10.47 -58.66
C LEU A 123 -29.79 -9.70 -59.58
N TYR A 124 -30.91 -10.31 -59.98
CA TYR A 124 -31.88 -9.66 -60.87
C TYR A 124 -32.68 -8.55 -60.18
N ILE A 125 -32.72 -8.57 -58.84
CA ILE A 125 -33.52 -7.65 -58.01
C ILE A 125 -32.75 -6.42 -57.49
N SER A 126 -31.43 -6.35 -57.70
CA SER A 126 -30.58 -5.24 -57.24
C SER A 126 -29.59 -4.87 -58.32
N ASP A 127 -29.23 -3.59 -58.37
CA ASP A 127 -28.13 -3.01 -59.12
C ASP A 127 -26.75 -3.41 -58.59
N HIS A 128 -26.67 -3.86 -57.33
CA HIS A 128 -25.50 -4.54 -56.77
C HIS A 128 -25.53 -6.05 -57.02
N HIS A 129 -24.34 -6.63 -57.15
CA HIS A 129 -24.12 -8.06 -57.26
C HIS A 129 -23.79 -8.68 -55.90
N LEU A 130 -24.15 -9.96 -55.72
CA LEU A 130 -23.83 -10.70 -54.51
C LEU A 130 -22.35 -11.06 -54.50
N VAL A 131 -21.60 -10.56 -53.51
CA VAL A 131 -20.20 -10.91 -53.29
C VAL A 131 -20.12 -12.06 -52.29
N SER A 132 -19.54 -13.19 -52.70
CA SER A 132 -19.30 -14.38 -51.85
C SER A 132 -17.81 -14.65 -51.77
N PHE A 133 -17.28 -14.94 -50.58
CA PHE A 133 -15.85 -15.23 -50.38
C PHE A 133 -15.66 -16.16 -49.17
N SER A 134 -14.51 -16.82 -49.12
CA SER A 134 -14.08 -17.68 -48.02
C SER A 134 -12.90 -17.04 -47.26
N ILE A 135 -12.79 -17.26 -45.95
CA ILE A 135 -11.63 -16.81 -45.16
C ILE A 135 -11.09 -17.99 -44.37
N THR A 136 -9.80 -18.33 -44.54
CA THR A 136 -9.12 -19.33 -43.72
C THR A 136 -8.48 -18.67 -42.51
N LEU A 137 -8.97 -19.02 -41.31
CA LEU A 137 -8.46 -18.46 -40.06
C LEU A 137 -7.49 -19.44 -39.38
N PRO A 138 -6.32 -18.97 -38.92
CA PRO A 138 -5.40 -19.83 -38.18
C PRO A 138 -6.08 -20.28 -36.88
N VAL A 139 -6.14 -21.60 -36.67
CA VAL A 139 -6.45 -22.16 -35.34
C VAL A 139 -5.28 -21.78 -34.46
N LEU A 140 -5.36 -20.63 -33.79
CA LEU A 140 -4.43 -20.29 -32.73
C LEU A 140 -4.45 -21.48 -31.77
N PRO A 141 -3.30 -22.14 -31.49
CA PRO A 141 -3.26 -23.16 -30.46
C PRO A 141 -3.89 -22.50 -29.24
N LYS A 142 -4.86 -23.17 -28.60
CA LYS A 142 -5.44 -22.68 -27.36
C LYS A 142 -4.26 -22.25 -26.53
N ARG A 143 -4.06 -20.92 -26.40
CA ARG A 143 -3.22 -20.41 -25.33
C ARG A 143 -3.85 -21.11 -24.15
N ASN A 144 -3.10 -21.98 -23.49
CA ASN A 144 -3.33 -22.21 -22.09
C ASN A 144 -3.05 -20.83 -21.45
N SER A 145 -3.96 -19.86 -21.64
CA SER A 145 -4.51 -19.19 -20.51
C SER A 145 -4.85 -20.35 -19.60
N GLN A 146 -3.94 -20.63 -18.67
CA GLN A 146 -4.36 -21.08 -17.37
C GLN A 146 -5.37 -20.01 -16.96
N HIS A 147 -6.62 -20.18 -17.39
CA HIS A 147 -7.75 -19.76 -16.60
C HIS A 147 -7.48 -20.51 -15.31
N LEU A 148 -6.80 -19.84 -14.39
CA LEU A 148 -6.65 -20.27 -13.02
C LEU A 148 -8.08 -20.28 -12.49
N SER A 149 -8.79 -21.36 -12.76
CA SER A 149 -9.96 -21.77 -12.03
C SER A 149 -9.45 -21.97 -10.61
N LEU A 150 -9.68 -20.97 -9.77
CA LEU A 150 -9.34 -21.10 -8.37
C LEU A 150 -10.43 -21.98 -7.78
N THR A 151 -10.09 -23.23 -7.48
CA THR A 151 -10.92 -24.09 -6.67
C THR A 151 -10.77 -23.63 -5.23
N ARG A 152 -11.87 -23.22 -4.59
CA ARG A 152 -11.86 -22.81 -3.18
C ARG A 152 -12.90 -23.61 -2.40
N ARG A 153 -12.53 -24.05 -1.20
CA ARG A 153 -13.44 -24.58 -0.19
C ARG A 153 -14.05 -23.40 0.60
N ASN A 154 -15.37 -23.39 0.78
CA ASN A 154 -16.07 -22.43 1.63
C ASN A 154 -15.89 -22.79 3.12
N LEU A 155 -14.77 -22.40 3.70
CA LEU A 155 -14.42 -22.71 5.09
C LEU A 155 -15.30 -22.00 6.14
N HIS A 156 -16.09 -20.99 5.76
CA HIS A 156 -16.92 -20.22 6.71
C HIS A 156 -18.25 -20.89 7.04
N SER A 157 -18.70 -21.85 6.23
CA SER A 157 -19.96 -22.57 6.47
C SER A 157 -19.79 -23.82 7.33
N ILE A 158 -18.57 -24.14 7.76
CA ILE A 158 -18.26 -25.40 8.43
C ILE A 158 -18.08 -25.15 9.94
N SER A 159 -18.82 -25.90 10.76
CA SER A 159 -18.61 -25.91 12.22
C SER A 159 -17.38 -26.75 12.58
N PRO A 160 -16.46 -26.26 13.45
CA PRO A 160 -15.35 -27.07 13.95
C PRO A 160 -15.80 -28.39 14.60
N SER A 161 -16.93 -28.40 15.30
CA SER A 161 -17.49 -29.62 15.90
C SER A 161 -17.90 -30.66 14.86
N SER A 162 -18.44 -30.23 13.72
CA SER A 162 -18.78 -31.12 12.61
C SER A 162 -17.55 -31.70 11.93
N VAL A 163 -16.47 -30.90 11.81
CA VAL A 163 -15.18 -31.39 11.32
C VAL A 163 -14.63 -32.45 12.29
N ALA A 164 -14.59 -32.14 13.59
CA ALA A 164 -14.11 -33.07 14.60
C ALA A 164 -14.92 -34.39 14.57
N SER A 165 -16.26 -34.32 14.60
CA SER A 165 -17.10 -35.51 14.59
C SER A 165 -16.95 -36.33 13.30
N CYS A 166 -16.93 -35.69 12.12
CA CYS A 166 -16.78 -36.41 10.85
C CYS A 166 -15.37 -37.00 10.71
N THR A 167 -14.32 -36.31 11.17
CA THR A 167 -12.97 -36.86 11.18
C THR A 167 -12.87 -38.04 12.13
N LEU A 168 -13.47 -37.98 13.32
CA LEU A 168 -13.53 -39.11 14.25
C LEU A 168 -14.32 -40.30 13.67
N CYS A 169 -15.42 -40.06 12.95
CA CYS A 169 -16.15 -41.13 12.25
C CYS A 169 -15.36 -41.76 11.10
N SER A 170 -14.43 -41.02 10.49
CA SER A 170 -13.57 -41.50 9.40
C SER A 170 -12.29 -42.18 9.91
N LEU A 171 -11.92 -41.97 11.17
CA LEU A 171 -10.77 -42.62 11.79
C LEU A 171 -11.18 -43.99 12.33
N PRO A 172 -10.29 -45.00 12.30
CA PRO A 172 -10.51 -46.22 13.07
C PRO A 172 -10.54 -45.89 14.56
N ASP A 173 -11.05 -46.83 15.36
CA ASP A 173 -10.96 -46.73 16.82
C ASP A 173 -9.50 -46.57 17.27
N HIS A 174 -9.30 -45.89 18.39
CA HIS A 174 -7.95 -45.53 18.85
C HIS A 174 -7.06 -46.74 19.11
N GLU A 175 -7.64 -47.86 19.58
CA GLU A 175 -6.89 -49.11 19.75
C GLU A 175 -6.37 -49.63 18.41
N SER A 176 -7.24 -49.80 17.41
CA SER A 176 -6.84 -50.24 16.07
C SER A 176 -5.88 -49.26 15.40
N PHE A 177 -6.06 -47.95 15.61
CA PHE A 177 -5.14 -46.93 15.13
C PHE A 177 -3.74 -47.06 15.76
N SER A 178 -3.67 -47.39 17.05
CA SER A 178 -2.39 -47.51 17.77
C SER A 178 -1.52 -48.67 17.29
N PHE A 179 -2.12 -49.68 16.63
CA PHE A 179 -1.38 -50.79 16.03
C PHE A 179 -0.90 -50.53 14.60
N LEU A 180 -1.28 -49.40 13.99
CA LEU A 180 -0.84 -49.06 12.64
C LEU A 180 0.65 -48.68 12.63
N PRO A 181 1.42 -49.11 11.62
CA PRO A 181 2.78 -48.61 11.40
C PRO A 181 2.80 -47.09 11.27
N LEU A 182 3.90 -46.44 11.68
CA LEU A 182 4.02 -44.98 11.74
C LEU A 182 3.55 -44.23 10.48
N ASP A 183 4.01 -44.64 9.31
CA ASP A 183 3.63 -44.01 8.04
C ASP A 183 2.15 -44.24 7.74
N SER A 184 1.65 -45.46 7.91
CA SER A 184 0.24 -45.80 7.73
C SER A 184 -0.68 -45.03 8.69
N ALA A 185 -0.29 -44.88 9.96
CA ALA A 185 -1.03 -44.11 10.96
C ALA A 185 -1.07 -42.62 10.57
N THR A 186 0.07 -42.07 10.15
CA THR A 186 0.18 -40.68 9.71
C THR A 186 -0.66 -40.43 8.46
N ASP A 187 -0.56 -41.30 7.45
CA ASP A 187 -1.32 -41.19 6.21
C ASP A 187 -2.82 -41.37 6.44
N THR A 188 -3.22 -42.28 7.35
CA THR A 188 -4.62 -42.44 7.76
C THR A 188 -5.14 -41.16 8.39
N LEU A 189 -4.40 -40.55 9.32
CA LEU A 189 -4.79 -39.29 9.95
C LEU A 189 -4.92 -38.14 8.94
N LEU A 190 -3.93 -37.97 8.06
CA LEU A 190 -3.92 -36.92 7.05
C LEU A 190 -5.04 -37.14 6.01
N SER A 191 -5.26 -38.38 5.59
CA SER A 191 -6.29 -38.75 4.61
C SER A 191 -7.69 -38.59 5.19
N SER A 192 -7.93 -38.95 6.46
CA SER A 192 -9.21 -38.73 7.14
C SER A 192 -9.51 -37.23 7.28
N LEU A 193 -8.51 -36.41 7.59
CA LEU A 193 -8.65 -34.95 7.60
C LEU A 193 -8.98 -34.40 6.20
N SER A 194 -8.29 -34.85 5.15
CA SER A 194 -8.56 -34.42 3.78
C SER A 194 -9.95 -34.86 3.30
N SER A 195 -10.32 -36.11 3.56
CA SER A 195 -11.61 -36.69 3.16
C SER A 195 -12.77 -36.02 3.88
N THR A 196 -12.61 -35.70 5.16
CA THR A 196 -13.59 -34.91 5.92
C THR A 196 -13.81 -33.55 5.27
N MET A 197 -12.74 -32.90 4.80
CA MET A 197 -12.87 -31.63 4.10
C MET A 197 -13.53 -31.73 2.74
N ASP A 198 -13.26 -32.79 1.99
CA ASP A 198 -13.92 -33.05 0.71
C ASP A 198 -15.42 -33.33 0.89
N LEU A 199 -15.78 -34.05 1.97
CA LEU A 199 -17.17 -34.33 2.34
C LEU A 199 -17.92 -33.09 2.81
N LEU A 200 -17.37 -32.36 3.78
CA LEU A 200 -18.02 -31.20 4.38
C LEU A 200 -17.96 -29.95 3.50
N CYS A 201 -17.03 -29.91 2.55
CA CYS A 201 -16.78 -28.74 1.74
C CYS A 201 -16.25 -29.06 0.34
N LEU A 202 -17.17 -29.36 -0.56
CA LEU A 202 -16.88 -29.58 -1.97
C LEU A 202 -16.12 -28.40 -2.59
N LEU A 203 -15.13 -28.73 -3.43
CA LEU A 203 -14.36 -27.75 -4.17
C LEU A 203 -15.28 -26.97 -5.13
N SER A 204 -15.46 -25.68 -4.86
CA SER A 204 -16.19 -24.80 -5.77
C SER A 204 -15.23 -24.22 -6.80
N THR A 205 -15.52 -24.45 -8.08
CA THR A 205 -14.75 -23.88 -9.21
C THR A 205 -15.19 -22.45 -9.44
N ILE A 206 -14.37 -21.47 -9.04
CA ILE A 206 -14.63 -20.08 -9.35
C ILE A 206 -13.93 -19.74 -10.66
N ARG A 207 -14.71 -19.39 -11.69
CA ARG A 207 -14.17 -18.72 -12.88
C ARG A 207 -13.59 -17.39 -12.43
N ARG A 208 -12.29 -17.19 -12.64
CA ARG A 208 -11.68 -15.86 -12.46
C ARG A 208 -12.38 -14.92 -13.44
N LYS A 209 -13.30 -14.09 -12.95
CA LYS A 209 -13.88 -13.02 -13.74
C LYS A 209 -12.72 -12.13 -14.18
N ASN A 210 -12.55 -11.90 -15.49
CA ASN A 210 -11.78 -10.73 -15.94
C ASN A 210 -12.30 -9.55 -15.13
N SER A 211 -11.37 -8.79 -14.53
CA SER A 211 -11.69 -7.72 -13.56
C SER A 211 -12.95 -7.01 -14.02
N SER A 212 -14.04 -7.15 -13.26
CA SER A 212 -15.29 -6.48 -13.59
C SER A 212 -14.96 -5.01 -13.76
N PRO A 213 -15.42 -4.34 -14.84
CA PRO A 213 -15.16 -2.93 -15.03
C PRO A 213 -15.52 -2.17 -13.76
N ALA A 214 -14.73 -1.15 -13.43
CA ALA A 214 -14.83 -0.48 -12.15
C ALA A 214 -16.31 -0.16 -11.83
N PRO A 215 -16.85 -0.56 -10.66
CA PRO A 215 -18.30 -0.58 -10.43
C PRO A 215 -18.99 0.78 -10.57
N TRP A 216 -18.23 1.87 -10.37
CA TRP A 216 -18.66 3.26 -10.50
C TRP A 216 -18.65 3.80 -11.95
N LEU A 217 -18.27 2.98 -12.95
CA LEU A 217 -18.15 3.39 -14.35
C LEU A 217 -19.47 3.20 -15.13
N SER A 218 -20.31 4.25 -15.11
CA SER A 218 -21.58 4.33 -15.84
C SER A 218 -21.42 4.51 -17.36
N ASP A 219 -22.49 4.30 -18.13
CA ASP A 219 -22.49 4.51 -19.58
C ASP A 219 -22.28 5.97 -19.98
N VAL A 220 -22.74 6.91 -19.15
CA VAL A 220 -22.46 8.35 -19.30
C VAL A 220 -20.95 8.62 -19.23
N LEU A 221 -20.25 8.05 -18.24
CA LEU A 221 -18.79 8.19 -18.13
C LEU A 221 -18.05 7.50 -19.28
N ARG A 222 -18.59 6.40 -19.81
CA ARG A 222 -18.01 5.74 -20.99
C ARG A 222 -18.10 6.64 -22.22
N ASN A 223 -19.20 7.36 -22.41
CA ASN A 223 -19.37 8.31 -23.51
C ASN A 223 -18.47 9.55 -23.35
N ASN A 224 -18.40 10.16 -22.16
CA ASN A 224 -17.51 11.30 -21.90
C ASN A 224 -16.03 10.93 -22.12
N ARG A 225 -15.63 9.69 -21.80
CA ARG A 225 -14.29 9.18 -22.08
C ARG A 225 -14.00 9.06 -23.58
N ARG A 226 -15.01 8.71 -24.39
CA ARG A 226 -14.88 8.63 -25.86
C ARG A 226 -14.68 10.01 -26.46
N GLU A 227 -15.48 10.99 -26.06
CA GLU A 227 -15.35 12.39 -26.48
C GLU A 227 -13.98 12.97 -26.09
N LEU A 228 -13.53 12.72 -24.86
CA LEU A 228 -12.20 13.13 -24.39
C LEU A 228 -11.07 12.58 -25.27
N ARG A 229 -11.14 11.30 -25.63
CA ARG A 229 -10.13 10.66 -26.49
C ARG A 229 -10.20 11.17 -27.92
N SER A 230 -11.39 11.48 -28.43
CA SER A 230 -11.57 12.12 -29.74
C SER A 230 -10.90 13.50 -29.78
N ALA A 231 -11.16 14.35 -28.77
CA ALA A 231 -10.51 15.65 -28.66
C ALA A 231 -8.98 15.56 -28.49
N ALA A 232 -8.49 14.57 -27.73
CA ALA A 232 -7.04 14.31 -27.58
C ALA A 232 -6.37 13.97 -28.93
N ARG A 233 -7.02 13.16 -29.76
CA ARG A 233 -6.53 12.80 -31.10
C ARG A 233 -6.60 13.97 -32.06
N LYS A 234 -7.70 14.74 -32.03
CA LYS A 234 -7.87 15.94 -32.85
C LYS A 234 -6.78 16.99 -32.57
N TRP A 235 -6.42 17.19 -31.29
CA TRP A 235 -5.27 18.01 -30.93
C TRP A 235 -3.94 17.42 -31.40
N LYS A 236 -3.71 16.11 -31.21
CA LYS A 236 -2.47 15.45 -31.67
C LYS A 236 -2.26 15.56 -33.19
N LYS A 237 -3.34 15.52 -33.98
CA LYS A 237 -3.32 15.63 -35.45
C LYS A 237 -3.13 17.08 -35.90
N SER A 238 -3.86 18.04 -35.32
CA SER A 238 -3.82 19.43 -35.80
C SER A 238 -2.78 20.32 -35.14
N LYS A 239 -2.30 19.96 -33.94
CA LYS A 239 -1.39 20.75 -33.08
C LYS A 239 -1.81 22.22 -32.81
N LEU A 240 -3.08 22.55 -33.01
CA LEU A 240 -3.63 23.89 -32.77
C LEU A 240 -3.96 24.10 -31.29
N ASP A 241 -3.66 25.30 -30.78
CA ASP A 241 -3.91 25.67 -29.38
C ASP A 241 -5.40 25.64 -29.01
N THR A 242 -6.29 25.96 -29.94
CA THR A 242 -7.75 25.88 -29.74
C THR A 242 -8.22 24.45 -29.45
N HIS A 243 -7.65 23.44 -30.14
CA HIS A 243 -7.94 22.03 -29.87
C HIS A 243 -7.28 21.54 -28.57
N LEU A 244 -6.12 22.09 -28.19
CA LEU A 244 -5.51 21.82 -26.88
C LEU A 244 -6.40 22.30 -25.73
N ILE A 245 -6.93 23.52 -25.86
CA ILE A 245 -7.85 24.11 -24.87
C ILE A 245 -9.11 23.25 -24.77
N PHE A 246 -9.72 22.88 -25.91
CA PHE A 246 -10.91 22.04 -25.92
C PHE A 246 -10.68 20.65 -25.28
N TYR A 247 -9.56 20.00 -25.61
CA TYR A 247 -9.15 18.74 -24.97
C TYR A 247 -8.96 18.90 -23.46
N ARG A 248 -8.26 19.95 -23.01
CA ARG A 248 -8.04 20.23 -21.57
C ARG A 248 -9.36 20.48 -20.84
N THR A 249 -10.31 21.19 -21.45
CA THR A 249 -11.64 21.42 -20.88
C THR A 249 -12.42 20.10 -20.72
N LEU A 250 -12.41 19.23 -21.74
CA LEU A 250 -13.04 17.91 -21.65
C LEU A 250 -12.33 17.00 -20.63
N LEU A 251 -11.01 17.10 -20.51
CA LEU A 251 -10.22 16.32 -19.54
C LEU A 251 -10.61 16.71 -18.12
N PHE A 252 -10.71 18.01 -17.86
CA PHE A 252 -11.14 18.54 -16.58
C PHE A 252 -12.57 18.09 -16.24
N LYS A 253 -13.52 18.23 -17.18
CA LYS A 253 -14.91 17.77 -17.01
C LYS A 253 -14.98 16.26 -16.74
N PHE A 254 -14.31 15.44 -17.53
CA PHE A 254 -14.29 13.99 -17.33
C PHE A 254 -13.68 13.59 -15.98
N SER A 255 -12.62 14.27 -15.54
CA SER A 255 -12.00 14.04 -14.23
C SER A 255 -12.96 14.35 -13.08
N LEU A 256 -13.73 15.45 -13.19
CA LEU A 256 -14.77 15.80 -12.22
C LEU A 256 -15.89 14.75 -12.19
N ASP A 257 -16.40 14.36 -13.35
CA ASP A 257 -17.49 13.38 -13.45
C ASP A 257 -17.07 12.01 -12.85
N VAL A 258 -15.83 11.57 -13.12
CA VAL A 258 -15.27 10.33 -12.54
C VAL A 258 -15.12 10.45 -11.03
N THR A 259 -14.65 11.59 -10.53
CA THR A 259 -14.48 11.83 -9.10
C THR A 259 -15.83 11.84 -8.39
N SER A 260 -16.82 12.50 -8.97
CA SER A 260 -18.20 12.52 -8.49
C SER A 260 -18.80 11.11 -8.42
N ALA A 261 -18.73 10.33 -9.51
CA ALA A 261 -19.26 8.97 -9.55
C ALA A 261 -18.58 8.02 -8.54
N LYS A 262 -17.24 8.11 -8.39
CA LYS A 262 -16.51 7.37 -7.35
C LYS A 262 -16.97 7.74 -5.95
N THR A 263 -17.14 9.04 -5.71
CA THR A 263 -17.52 9.57 -4.39
C THR A 263 -18.91 9.10 -4.01
N SER A 264 -19.89 9.24 -4.91
CA SER A 264 -21.26 8.77 -4.68
C SER A 264 -21.30 7.26 -4.42
N PHE A 265 -20.60 6.47 -5.24
CA PHE A 265 -20.56 5.00 -5.08
C PHE A 265 -19.98 4.56 -3.72
N TYR A 266 -18.84 5.11 -3.32
CA TYR A 266 -18.23 4.72 -2.04
C TYR A 266 -18.97 5.31 -0.83
N LYS A 267 -19.57 6.49 -0.96
CA LYS A 267 -20.42 7.07 0.08
C LYS A 267 -21.62 6.17 0.36
N GLU A 268 -22.37 5.79 -0.69
CA GLU A 268 -23.49 4.85 -0.57
C GLU A 268 -23.04 3.52 0.04
N LYS A 269 -21.94 2.94 -0.45
CA LYS A 269 -21.41 1.67 0.06
C LYS A 269 -20.97 1.72 1.53
N LEU A 270 -20.41 2.85 1.98
CA LEU A 270 -20.04 3.08 3.37
C LEU A 270 -21.28 3.27 4.24
N GLU A 271 -22.28 4.02 3.78
CA GLU A 271 -23.55 4.22 4.48
C GLU A 271 -24.30 2.89 4.64
N THR A 272 -24.37 2.05 3.60
CA THR A 272 -24.98 0.71 3.68
C THR A 272 -24.22 -0.26 4.59
N SER A 273 -22.92 -0.05 4.80
CA SER A 273 -22.05 -0.94 5.59
C SER A 273 -21.67 -0.40 6.98
N ALA A 274 -22.22 0.76 7.37
CA ALA A 274 -21.79 1.53 8.54
C ALA A 274 -21.92 0.79 9.89
N GLN A 275 -22.84 -0.18 9.96
CA GLN A 275 -23.11 -0.94 11.19
C GLN A 275 -22.19 -2.16 11.38
N ASP A 276 -21.36 -2.52 10.40
CA ASP A 276 -20.50 -3.71 10.45
C ASP A 276 -19.00 -3.30 10.35
N PRO A 277 -18.26 -3.28 11.48
CA PRO A 277 -16.85 -2.91 11.51
C PRO A 277 -15.95 -3.79 10.63
N ARG A 278 -16.28 -5.07 10.41
CA ARG A 278 -15.50 -5.96 9.55
C ARG A 278 -15.71 -5.63 8.07
N LYS A 279 -16.94 -5.31 7.66
CA LYS A 279 -17.21 -4.84 6.29
C LYS A 279 -16.57 -3.48 6.03
N LEU A 280 -16.60 -2.56 6.99
CA LEU A 280 -15.87 -1.29 6.90
C LEU A 280 -14.36 -1.53 6.76
N HIS A 281 -13.76 -2.37 7.60
CA HIS A 281 -12.34 -2.71 7.51
C HIS A 281 -11.98 -3.38 6.17
N ASN A 282 -12.84 -4.23 5.62
CA ASN A 282 -12.66 -4.85 4.30
C ASN A 282 -12.77 -3.82 3.15
N ILE A 283 -13.71 -2.86 3.26
CA ILE A 283 -13.83 -1.76 2.30
C ILE A 283 -12.56 -0.89 2.35
N PHE A 284 -12.11 -0.48 3.54
CA PHE A 284 -10.90 0.31 3.74
C PHE A 284 -9.64 -0.42 3.27
N SER A 285 -9.45 -1.69 3.63
CA SER A 285 -8.28 -2.47 3.21
C SER A 285 -8.22 -2.68 1.70
N SER A 286 -9.35 -2.89 1.02
CA SER A 286 -9.39 -2.99 -0.44
C SER A 286 -9.09 -1.66 -1.16
N LEU A 287 -9.40 -0.53 -0.52
CA LEU A 287 -9.12 0.81 -1.04
C LEU A 287 -7.66 1.25 -0.80
N LEU A 288 -7.10 0.82 0.33
CA LEU A 288 -5.74 1.18 0.76
C LEU A 288 -4.67 0.26 0.16
N ASN A 289 -5.02 -0.98 -0.23
CA ASN A 289 -4.12 -1.98 -0.80
C ASN A 289 -4.66 -2.54 -2.12
N PRO A 290 -4.62 -1.79 -3.23
CA PRO A 290 -5.02 -2.32 -4.53
C PRO A 290 -4.11 -3.49 -4.93
N PRO A 291 -4.64 -4.55 -5.57
CA PRO A 291 -3.81 -5.67 -6.02
C PRO A 291 -2.75 -5.17 -7.01
N ALA A 292 -1.52 -5.66 -6.85
CA ALA A 292 -0.42 -5.31 -7.73
C ALA A 292 -0.77 -5.68 -9.18
N PRO A 293 -0.41 -4.84 -10.18
CA PRO A 293 -0.50 -5.25 -11.57
C PRO A 293 0.33 -6.53 -11.77
N PRO A 294 -0.12 -7.48 -12.61
CA PRO A 294 0.65 -8.69 -12.86
C PRO A 294 2.04 -8.32 -13.39
N SER A 295 3.07 -8.87 -12.76
CA SER A 295 4.47 -8.67 -13.12
C SER A 295 4.79 -9.36 -14.45
N PRO A 296 5.45 -8.68 -15.40
CA PRO A 296 5.94 -9.31 -16.63
C PRO A 296 7.29 -10.00 -16.39
N SER A 297 7.37 -10.94 -15.44
CA SER A 297 8.61 -11.67 -15.13
C SER A 297 8.54 -13.11 -15.64
N SER A 298 9.48 -13.45 -16.52
CA SER A 298 9.66 -14.74 -17.19
C SER A 298 10.27 -15.85 -16.31
N LEU A 299 10.43 -15.64 -15.01
CA LEU A 299 11.06 -16.62 -14.10
C LEU A 299 10.07 -17.72 -13.70
N THR A 300 10.44 -18.96 -13.96
CA THR A 300 9.67 -20.17 -13.65
C THR A 300 10.09 -20.77 -12.30
N ALA A 301 9.26 -21.68 -11.76
CA ALA A 301 9.63 -22.42 -10.56
C ALA A 301 10.88 -23.31 -10.77
N GLU A 302 11.06 -23.81 -11.99
CA GLU A 302 12.20 -24.63 -12.38
C GLU A 302 13.51 -23.84 -12.27
N ASP A 303 13.53 -22.60 -12.76
CA ASP A 303 14.71 -21.72 -12.70
C ASP A 303 15.20 -21.53 -11.25
N PHE A 304 14.27 -21.40 -10.30
CA PHE A 304 14.59 -21.31 -8.88
C PHE A 304 15.13 -22.63 -8.32
N ALA A 305 14.51 -23.76 -8.67
CA ALA A 305 14.91 -25.08 -8.17
C ALA A 305 16.33 -25.45 -8.64
N THR A 306 16.62 -25.25 -9.93
CA THR A 306 17.94 -25.47 -10.52
C THR A 306 18.98 -24.59 -9.85
N PHE A 307 18.72 -23.28 -9.74
CA PHE A 307 19.66 -22.34 -9.13
C PHE A 307 20.00 -22.69 -7.67
N TYR A 308 19.00 -23.03 -6.84
CA TYR A 308 19.25 -23.36 -5.44
C TYR A 308 20.06 -24.65 -5.29
N THR A 309 19.79 -25.66 -6.11
CA THR A 309 20.50 -26.94 -6.09
C THR A 309 21.95 -26.77 -6.55
N GLU A 310 22.16 -26.20 -7.74
CA GLU A 310 23.49 -25.98 -8.32
C GLU A 310 24.37 -25.04 -7.48
N LYS A 311 23.76 -24.05 -6.80
CA LYS A 311 24.50 -23.16 -5.90
C LYS A 311 25.17 -23.96 -4.78
N ILE A 312 24.47 -24.91 -4.16
CA ILE A 312 25.02 -25.71 -3.08
C ILE A 312 26.07 -26.68 -3.61
N GLU A 313 25.82 -27.34 -4.74
CA GLU A 313 26.79 -28.22 -5.38
C GLU A 313 28.11 -27.50 -5.69
N ARG A 314 28.06 -26.29 -6.26
CA ARG A 314 29.26 -25.48 -6.53
C ARG A 314 30.02 -25.09 -5.26
N ILE A 315 29.31 -24.73 -4.19
CA ILE A 315 29.97 -24.45 -2.90
C ILE A 315 30.64 -25.71 -2.37
N CYS A 316 29.95 -26.86 -2.46
CA CYS A 316 30.46 -28.13 -2.00
C CYS A 316 31.68 -28.63 -2.80
N GLN A 317 31.71 -28.43 -4.12
CA GLN A 317 32.83 -28.80 -5.00
C GLN A 317 34.12 -28.03 -4.68
N ASN A 318 34.02 -26.82 -4.12
CA ASN A 318 35.18 -26.01 -3.74
C ASN A 318 35.86 -26.50 -2.44
N PHE A 319 35.21 -27.40 -1.68
CA PHE A 319 35.89 -28.04 -0.57
C PHE A 319 36.79 -29.16 -1.12
N THR A 320 38.12 -28.97 -1.03
CA THR A 320 39.08 -30.05 -1.28
C THR A 320 38.71 -31.22 -0.38
N SER A 321 38.54 -32.42 -0.95
CA SER A 321 38.34 -33.63 -0.17
C SER A 321 39.54 -33.81 0.75
N LEU A 322 39.41 -33.42 2.02
CA LEU A 322 40.39 -33.75 3.04
C LEU A 322 40.57 -35.27 3.02
N PRO A 323 41.82 -35.78 2.97
CA PRO A 323 42.04 -37.21 3.01
C PRO A 323 41.34 -37.76 4.25
N THR A 324 40.47 -38.74 4.02
CA THR A 324 39.77 -39.50 5.05
C THR A 324 40.83 -40.33 5.79
N SER A 325 41.63 -39.67 6.61
CA SER A 325 42.35 -40.36 7.66
C SER A 325 41.27 -40.74 8.66
N PRO A 326 40.98 -42.03 8.89
CA PRO A 326 40.10 -42.41 9.97
C PRO A 326 40.86 -42.08 11.24
N THR A 327 40.70 -40.87 11.77
CA THR A 327 41.08 -40.61 13.15
C THR A 327 40.18 -41.54 13.94
N SER A 328 40.78 -42.63 14.41
CA SER A 328 40.23 -43.56 15.37
C SER A 328 39.95 -42.78 16.66
N HIS A 329 38.87 -42.01 16.65
CA HIS A 329 38.28 -41.47 17.86
C HIS A 329 37.68 -42.69 18.58
N SER A 330 38.32 -43.07 19.68
CA SER A 330 37.90 -44.17 20.53
C SER A 330 36.40 -44.14 20.74
N GLN A 331 35.73 -45.26 20.49
CA GLN A 331 34.31 -45.50 20.72
C GLN A 331 33.98 -45.47 22.22
N HIS A 332 34.02 -44.31 22.84
CA HIS A 332 33.40 -44.07 24.13
C HIS A 332 32.20 -43.13 23.90
N CYS A 333 30.94 -43.63 23.90
CA CYS A 333 29.78 -42.72 24.10
C CYS A 333 30.07 -42.06 25.46
N ALA A 334 30.25 -40.74 25.48
CA ALA A 334 30.45 -40.01 26.73
C ALA A 334 29.26 -40.31 27.65
N THR A 335 29.53 -40.58 28.93
CA THR A 335 28.50 -40.51 29.98
C THR A 335 28.32 -39.04 30.31
N PRO A 336 27.11 -38.47 30.17
CA PRO A 336 25.79 -39.09 29.98
C PRO A 336 25.40 -39.28 28.51
N SER A 337 24.48 -40.21 28.23
CA SER A 337 24.02 -40.56 26.88
C SER A 337 22.50 -40.50 26.72
N LEU A 338 22.02 -39.92 25.61
CA LEU A 338 20.61 -39.95 25.18
C LEU A 338 20.43 -41.09 24.18
N THR A 339 19.94 -42.25 24.65
CA THR A 339 19.76 -43.45 23.82
C THR A 339 18.38 -43.53 23.16
N GLN A 340 17.36 -42.93 23.77
CA GLN A 340 15.98 -42.95 23.30
C GLN A 340 15.29 -41.62 23.64
N LEU A 341 14.34 -41.20 22.80
CA LEU A 341 13.46 -40.08 23.08
C LEU A 341 12.27 -40.58 23.92
N SER A 342 11.89 -39.83 24.96
CA SER A 342 10.77 -40.20 25.82
C SER A 342 9.44 -39.92 25.15
N THR A 343 8.44 -40.77 25.38
CA THR A 343 7.07 -40.48 24.96
C THR A 343 6.52 -39.24 25.66
N VAL A 344 5.60 -38.56 25.00
CA VAL A 344 5.01 -37.29 25.41
C VAL A 344 3.54 -37.52 25.79
N ALA A 345 3.13 -36.96 26.93
CA ALA A 345 1.74 -37.00 27.36
C ALA A 345 0.83 -36.17 26.45
N SER A 346 -0.44 -36.55 26.33
CA SER A 346 -1.42 -35.85 25.49
C SER A 346 -1.55 -34.37 25.86
N GLU A 347 -1.52 -34.03 27.15
CA GLU A 347 -1.59 -32.64 27.65
C GLU A 347 -0.41 -31.80 27.14
N GLU A 348 0.77 -32.40 27.06
CA GLU A 348 1.98 -31.76 26.56
C GLU A 348 1.91 -31.57 25.04
N VAL A 349 1.41 -32.56 24.29
CA VAL A 349 1.14 -32.43 22.85
C VAL A 349 0.14 -31.29 22.59
N LEU A 350 -0.92 -31.18 23.40
CA LEU A 350 -1.89 -30.09 23.30
C LEU A 350 -1.25 -28.72 23.59
N ARG A 351 -0.38 -28.65 24.60
CA ARG A 351 0.36 -27.42 24.95
C ARG A 351 1.28 -26.99 23.81
N ILE A 352 2.04 -27.92 23.24
CA ILE A 352 2.88 -27.67 22.05
C ILE A 352 2.01 -27.16 20.90
N THR A 353 0.93 -27.87 20.58
CA THR A 353 0.00 -27.54 19.49
C THR A 353 -0.55 -26.12 19.61
N ARG A 354 -0.95 -25.69 20.81
CA ARG A 354 -1.47 -24.33 21.08
C ARG A 354 -0.40 -23.26 21.08
N SER A 355 0.84 -23.60 21.47
CA SER A 355 1.95 -22.65 21.48
C SER A 355 2.52 -22.35 20.09
N CYS A 356 2.33 -23.26 19.14
CA CYS A 356 2.77 -23.07 17.75
C CYS A 356 1.91 -22.00 17.04
N ASN A 357 2.54 -21.18 16.21
CA ASN A 357 1.81 -20.25 15.35
C ASN A 357 1.03 -21.04 14.27
N PRO A 358 -0.26 -20.77 14.04
CA PRO A 358 -1.08 -21.50 13.06
C PRO A 358 -0.79 -21.08 11.61
N THR A 359 0.44 -21.26 11.17
CA THR A 359 0.86 -20.99 9.79
C THR A 359 0.56 -22.19 8.91
N THR A 360 -0.48 -22.09 8.09
CA THR A 360 -0.90 -23.16 7.16
C THR A 360 0.12 -23.33 6.03
N CYS A 361 0.62 -24.55 5.90
CA CYS A 361 1.36 -25.02 4.74
C CYS A 361 0.39 -25.43 3.62
N PRO A 362 0.71 -25.24 2.33
CA PRO A 362 -0.09 -25.79 1.23
C PRO A 362 -0.24 -27.33 1.25
N LEU A 363 0.63 -28.03 1.98
CA LEU A 363 0.55 -29.48 2.20
C LEU A 363 -0.37 -29.88 3.35
N ASP A 364 -0.84 -28.93 4.17
CA ASP A 364 -1.74 -29.25 5.28
C ASP A 364 -3.14 -29.62 4.74
N PRO A 365 -3.74 -30.74 5.20
CA PRO A 365 -5.06 -31.18 4.73
C PRO A 365 -6.19 -30.21 5.13
N ILE A 366 -5.98 -29.51 6.26
CA ILE A 366 -6.86 -28.48 6.80
C ILE A 366 -6.06 -27.25 7.25
N PRO A 367 -6.68 -26.06 7.31
CA PRO A 367 -6.03 -24.89 7.87
C PRO A 367 -5.52 -25.15 9.30
N SER A 368 -4.29 -24.74 9.62
CA SER A 368 -3.68 -25.05 10.92
C SER A 368 -4.48 -24.47 12.10
N ALA A 369 -5.12 -23.31 11.94
CA ALA A 369 -6.00 -22.74 12.94
C ALA A 369 -7.26 -23.61 13.21
N MET A 370 -7.80 -24.26 12.18
CA MET A 370 -8.89 -25.22 12.34
C MET A 370 -8.38 -26.46 13.08
N LEU A 371 -7.20 -26.98 12.69
CA LEU A 371 -6.57 -28.11 13.36
C LEU A 371 -6.31 -27.85 14.84
N GLN A 372 -5.81 -26.67 15.22
CA GLN A 372 -5.66 -26.26 16.62
C GLN A 372 -6.99 -26.20 17.39
N THR A 373 -8.08 -25.89 16.69
CA THR A 373 -9.41 -25.77 17.31
C THR A 373 -9.99 -27.16 17.61
N ILE A 374 -9.84 -28.11 16.69
CA ILE A 374 -10.32 -29.50 16.82
C ILE A 374 -9.29 -30.44 17.46
N SER A 375 -8.07 -29.96 17.72
CA SER A 375 -6.99 -30.79 18.27
C SER A 375 -7.32 -31.45 19.62
N PRO A 376 -8.16 -30.88 20.51
CA PRO A 376 -8.56 -31.60 21.73
C PRO A 376 -9.26 -32.93 21.44
N ASP A 377 -10.10 -32.98 20.39
CA ASP A 377 -10.84 -34.19 20.01
C ASP A 377 -9.94 -35.22 19.31
N LEU A 378 -8.98 -34.75 18.52
CA LEU A 378 -8.03 -35.60 17.79
C LEU A 378 -6.75 -35.92 18.57
N LEU A 379 -6.67 -35.47 19.82
CA LEU A 379 -5.46 -35.53 20.64
C LEU A 379 -4.90 -36.96 20.77
N PRO A 380 -5.71 -38.01 21.03
CA PRO A 380 -5.20 -39.37 21.16
C PRO A 380 -4.45 -39.84 19.91
N PHE A 381 -4.96 -39.51 18.71
CA PHE A 381 -4.38 -39.90 17.42
C PHE A 381 -3.08 -39.14 17.12
N ILE A 382 -3.08 -37.81 17.38
CA ILE A 382 -1.89 -36.98 17.20
C ILE A 382 -0.77 -37.43 18.16
N THR A 383 -1.12 -37.70 19.42
CA THR A 383 -0.18 -38.21 20.42
C THR A 383 0.39 -39.56 20.03
N THR A 384 -0.43 -40.48 19.52
CA THR A 384 0.04 -41.78 19.00
C THR A 384 1.08 -41.58 17.89
N VAL A 385 0.79 -40.79 16.86
CA VAL A 385 1.74 -40.55 15.75
C VAL A 385 3.06 -39.94 16.25
N ILE A 386 2.99 -38.98 17.17
CA ILE A 386 4.20 -38.37 17.75
C ILE A 386 4.99 -39.42 18.54
N ASN A 387 4.34 -40.15 19.44
CA ASN A 387 5.02 -41.12 20.30
C ASN A 387 5.60 -42.28 19.51
N GLU A 388 4.90 -42.80 18.50
CA GLU A 388 5.43 -43.83 17.59
C GLU A 388 6.67 -43.33 16.83
N SER A 389 6.70 -42.05 16.42
CA SER A 389 7.90 -41.47 15.81
C SER A 389 9.08 -41.42 16.79
N LEU A 390 8.82 -41.02 18.05
CA LEU A 390 9.85 -40.90 19.08
C LEU A 390 10.42 -42.26 19.49
N THR A 391 9.58 -43.29 19.65
CA THR A 391 9.99 -44.63 20.08
C THR A 391 10.68 -45.40 18.96
N SER A 392 10.14 -45.34 17.73
CA SER A 392 10.72 -46.02 16.57
C SER A 392 12.01 -45.37 16.06
N GLY A 393 12.29 -44.12 16.44
CA GLY A 393 13.45 -43.38 15.91
C GLY A 393 13.30 -43.00 14.44
N HIS A 394 12.08 -42.89 13.92
CA HIS A 394 11.84 -42.56 12.51
C HIS A 394 10.88 -41.39 12.35
N VAL A 395 11.13 -40.52 11.36
CA VAL A 395 10.23 -39.42 11.00
C VAL A 395 9.27 -39.90 9.90
N PRO A 396 7.94 -39.67 10.03
CA PRO A 396 6.99 -40.05 9.00
C PRO A 396 7.35 -39.46 7.63
N ILE A 397 7.23 -40.26 6.57
CA ILE A 397 7.55 -39.85 5.19
C ILE A 397 6.75 -38.61 4.79
N ALA A 398 5.47 -38.54 5.17
CA ALA A 398 4.62 -37.38 4.92
C ALA A 398 5.15 -36.07 5.52
N PHE A 399 5.94 -36.13 6.60
CA PHE A 399 6.55 -34.96 7.26
C PHE A 399 7.92 -34.57 6.68
N LYS A 400 8.49 -35.40 5.79
CA LYS A 400 9.76 -35.13 5.10
C LYS A 400 9.63 -34.24 3.87
N LYS A 401 8.40 -33.81 3.52
CA LYS A 401 8.11 -32.94 2.37
C LYS A 401 7.94 -31.48 2.79
N ALA A 402 8.59 -30.55 2.08
CA ALA A 402 8.47 -29.11 2.29
C ALA A 402 7.91 -28.37 1.06
N THR A 403 7.24 -27.23 1.28
CA THR A 403 6.90 -26.30 0.19
C THR A 403 7.81 -25.08 0.26
N VAL A 404 8.67 -24.87 -0.74
CA VAL A 404 9.61 -23.76 -0.80
C VAL A 404 8.99 -22.59 -1.56
N ILE A 405 9.00 -21.40 -0.94
CA ILE A 405 8.58 -20.15 -1.58
C ILE A 405 9.79 -19.22 -1.68
N PRO A 406 10.20 -18.81 -2.90
CA PRO A 406 11.21 -17.77 -3.08
C PRO A 406 10.70 -16.42 -2.59
N ILE A 407 11.31 -15.87 -1.53
CA ILE A 407 10.98 -14.55 -1.00
C ILE A 407 12.14 -13.61 -1.24
N LEU A 408 11.89 -12.45 -1.85
CA LEU A 408 12.92 -11.46 -2.13
C LEU A 408 13.61 -10.98 -0.83
N LYS A 409 14.94 -11.13 -0.74
CA LYS A 409 15.77 -10.81 0.44
C LYS A 409 15.54 -9.38 0.94
N LYS A 410 15.36 -8.45 0.01
CA LYS A 410 15.07 -7.03 0.25
C LYS A 410 14.28 -6.49 -0.94
N LEU A 411 13.26 -5.68 -0.70
CA LEU A 411 12.42 -5.13 -1.77
C LEU A 411 13.09 -4.12 -2.70
N ALA A 412 14.30 -3.68 -2.37
CA ALA A 412 15.11 -2.82 -3.25
C ALA A 412 15.91 -3.63 -4.29
N LEU A 413 15.96 -4.96 -4.17
CA LEU A 413 16.68 -5.83 -5.09
C LEU A 413 15.83 -6.15 -6.32
N TYR A 414 16.48 -6.41 -7.45
CA TYR A 414 15.79 -6.72 -8.70
C TYR A 414 15.10 -8.10 -8.58
N PRO A 415 13.77 -8.18 -8.75
CA PRO A 415 13.04 -9.45 -8.70
C PRO A 415 13.38 -10.42 -9.83
N SER A 416 14.02 -9.94 -10.89
CA SER A 416 14.48 -10.76 -12.02
C SER A 416 15.76 -11.54 -11.72
N ASP A 417 16.46 -11.23 -10.62
CA ASP A 417 17.69 -11.93 -10.23
C ASP A 417 17.37 -12.94 -9.11
N ILE A 418 17.51 -14.22 -9.46
CA ILE A 418 17.19 -15.37 -8.60
C ILE A 418 18.03 -15.35 -7.32
N SER A 419 19.28 -14.88 -7.37
CA SER A 419 20.16 -14.81 -6.22
C SER A 419 19.65 -13.86 -5.12
N ASN A 420 18.75 -12.93 -5.48
CA ASN A 420 18.12 -12.02 -4.54
C ASN A 420 16.97 -12.64 -3.76
N HIS A 421 16.61 -13.90 -4.02
CA HIS A 421 15.53 -14.58 -3.32
C HIS A 421 16.09 -15.51 -2.22
N ARG A 422 15.33 -15.65 -1.13
CA ARG A 422 15.54 -16.64 -0.07
C ARG A 422 14.58 -17.79 -0.31
N PRO A 423 15.06 -19.05 -0.36
CA PRO A 423 14.17 -20.20 -0.32
C PRO A 423 13.61 -20.32 1.11
N VAL A 424 12.32 -20.02 1.30
CA VAL A 424 11.66 -20.23 2.59
C VAL A 424 10.87 -21.53 2.55
N SER A 425 11.30 -22.49 3.35
CA SER A 425 10.65 -23.80 3.48
C SER A 425 9.44 -23.73 4.43
N LEU A 426 8.25 -23.99 3.89
CA LEU A 426 7.02 -24.19 4.65
C LEU A 426 6.85 -25.69 4.94
N LEU A 427 6.95 -26.04 6.22
CA LEU A 427 6.72 -27.39 6.74
C LEU A 427 5.26 -27.56 7.17
N SER A 428 4.73 -28.79 7.10
CA SER A 428 3.39 -29.11 7.57
C SER A 428 3.24 -28.81 9.07
N PHE A 429 2.04 -28.44 9.49
CA PHE A 429 1.80 -28.03 10.87
C PHE A 429 2.06 -29.17 11.87
N LEU A 430 1.62 -30.40 11.55
CA LEU A 430 1.87 -31.58 12.38
C LEU A 430 3.37 -31.94 12.48
N SER A 431 4.14 -31.79 11.40
CA SER A 431 5.61 -31.95 11.43
C SER A 431 6.26 -31.02 12.44
N LYS A 432 5.84 -29.74 12.48
CA LYS A 432 6.36 -28.76 13.43
C LYS A 432 6.08 -29.10 14.89
N ILE A 433 4.95 -29.77 15.17
CA ILE A 433 4.61 -30.23 16.53
C ILE A 433 5.58 -31.34 16.94
N LEU A 434 5.81 -32.34 16.07
CA LEU A 434 6.79 -33.40 16.30
C LEU A 434 8.20 -32.84 16.48
N GLU A 435 8.65 -31.96 15.58
CA GLU A 435 9.96 -31.32 15.65
C GLU A 435 10.14 -30.51 16.95
N ARG A 436 9.08 -29.84 17.42
CA ARG A 436 9.10 -29.12 18.69
C ARG A 436 9.23 -30.07 19.88
N ALA A 437 8.52 -31.20 19.88
CA ALA A 437 8.63 -32.20 20.93
C ALA A 437 10.06 -32.73 21.06
N VAL A 438 10.71 -33.08 19.93
CA VAL A 438 12.11 -33.52 19.91
C VAL A 438 13.06 -32.40 20.34
N CYS A 439 12.85 -31.17 19.84
CA CYS A 439 13.67 -30.02 20.19
C CYS A 439 13.66 -29.72 21.69
N ASN A 440 12.50 -29.83 22.35
CA ASN A 440 12.40 -29.65 23.80
C ASN A 440 13.25 -30.70 24.53
N GLN A 441 13.10 -31.98 24.20
CA GLN A 441 13.87 -33.06 24.84
C GLN A 441 15.38 -32.96 24.59
N LEU A 442 15.79 -32.63 23.36
CA LEU A 442 17.20 -32.41 23.04
C LEU A 442 17.78 -31.23 23.83
N SER A 443 17.04 -30.13 23.91
CA SER A 443 17.48 -28.94 24.65
C SER A 443 17.63 -29.23 26.14
N ASP A 444 16.68 -29.96 26.73
CA ASP A 444 16.73 -30.37 28.13
C ASP A 444 17.93 -31.26 28.40
N TYR A 445 18.21 -32.25 27.54
CA TYR A 445 19.39 -33.11 27.64
C TYR A 445 20.70 -32.32 27.55
N LEU A 446 20.83 -31.42 26.57
CA LEU A 446 22.05 -30.62 26.41
C LEU A 446 22.27 -29.68 27.61
N MET A 447 21.19 -29.13 28.17
CA MET A 447 21.25 -28.24 29.33
C MET A 447 21.60 -29.00 30.62
N GLN A 448 20.93 -30.12 30.92
CA GLN A 448 21.17 -30.90 32.14
C GLN A 448 22.60 -31.44 32.22
N ASN A 449 23.21 -31.70 31.06
CA ASN A 449 24.53 -32.31 30.96
C ASN A 449 25.64 -31.31 30.58
N ASN A 450 25.34 -30.00 30.53
CA ASN A 450 26.27 -28.92 30.19
C ASN A 450 27.02 -29.15 28.85
N LEU A 451 26.31 -29.68 27.85
CA LEU A 451 26.88 -30.04 26.54
C LEU A 451 26.83 -28.90 25.51
N HIS A 452 26.32 -27.73 25.89
CA HIS A 452 26.34 -26.55 25.03
C HIS A 452 27.75 -25.95 24.95
N ASP A 453 28.15 -25.50 23.75
CA ASP A 453 29.36 -24.70 23.61
C ASP A 453 29.21 -23.39 24.44
N PRO A 454 30.16 -23.08 25.33
CA PRO A 454 30.10 -21.89 26.18
C PRO A 454 30.14 -20.58 25.39
N ASN A 455 30.70 -20.58 24.17
CA ASN A 455 30.78 -19.43 23.28
C ASN A 455 29.60 -19.36 22.29
N GLN A 456 28.71 -20.36 22.24
CA GLN A 456 27.50 -20.29 21.44
C GLN A 456 26.45 -19.39 22.11
N SER A 457 26.03 -18.33 21.41
CA SER A 457 24.93 -17.46 21.84
C SER A 457 23.67 -17.56 20.98
N GLY A 458 23.79 -18.04 19.74
CA GLY A 458 22.64 -18.27 18.86
C GLY A 458 21.89 -19.55 19.23
N PHE A 459 20.55 -19.52 19.13
CA PHE A 459 19.67 -20.66 19.41
C PHE A 459 19.79 -21.25 20.83
N LYS A 460 20.29 -20.45 21.79
CA LYS A 460 20.43 -20.83 23.20
C LYS A 460 19.50 -19.97 24.06
N ALA A 461 18.72 -20.60 24.93
CA ALA A 461 17.82 -19.89 25.83
C ALA A 461 18.61 -18.92 26.73
N ALA A 462 18.03 -17.74 26.99
CA ALA A 462 18.66 -16.66 27.76
C ALA A 462 19.97 -16.07 27.17
N HIS A 463 20.34 -16.40 25.94
CA HIS A 463 21.42 -15.76 25.20
C HIS A 463 20.87 -14.96 24.00
N SER A 464 21.62 -13.96 23.55
CA SER A 464 21.26 -13.13 22.39
C SER A 464 22.52 -12.66 21.64
N THR A 465 22.35 -11.88 20.58
CA THR A 465 23.49 -11.21 19.94
C THR A 465 24.21 -10.24 20.88
N GLU A 466 23.51 -9.73 21.90
CA GLU A 466 24.09 -8.83 22.90
C GLU A 466 25.03 -9.56 23.85
N SER A 467 24.69 -10.79 24.27
CA SER A 467 25.57 -11.58 25.13
C SER A 467 26.88 -11.96 24.42
N ALA A 468 26.81 -12.30 23.13
CA ALA A 468 28.01 -12.52 22.31
C ALA A 468 28.88 -11.25 22.19
N LEU A 469 28.26 -10.11 21.90
CA LEU A 469 28.96 -8.83 21.78
C LEU A 469 29.62 -8.42 23.10
N LEU A 470 28.91 -8.61 24.22
CA LEU A 470 29.43 -8.34 25.56
C LEU A 470 30.66 -9.19 25.85
N ALA A 471 30.61 -10.50 25.60
CA ALA A 471 31.73 -11.41 25.83
C ALA A 471 32.98 -11.06 25.01
N VAL A 472 32.81 -10.69 23.74
CA VAL A 472 33.92 -10.23 22.88
C VAL A 472 34.49 -8.91 23.39
N THR A 473 33.62 -7.96 23.74
CA THR A 473 34.03 -6.63 24.22
C THR A 473 34.82 -6.71 25.53
N GLU A 474 34.37 -7.55 26.47
CA GLU A 474 35.06 -7.77 27.74
C GLU A 474 36.47 -8.39 27.54
N LYS A 475 36.60 -9.39 26.65
CA LYS A 475 37.91 -9.98 26.30
C LYS A 475 38.87 -8.93 25.72
N LEU A 476 38.37 -8.05 24.85
CA LEU A 476 39.17 -6.96 24.28
C LEU A 476 39.58 -5.93 25.34
N HIS A 477 38.70 -5.59 26.29
CA HIS A 477 39.02 -4.72 27.41
C HIS A 477 40.06 -5.33 28.34
N ALA A 478 39.92 -6.61 28.71
CA ALA A 478 40.87 -7.31 29.56
C ALA A 478 42.27 -7.37 28.93
N ALA A 479 42.36 -7.70 27.63
CA ALA A 479 43.62 -7.71 26.90
C ALA A 479 44.28 -6.32 26.86
N ARG A 480 43.49 -5.26 26.65
CA ARG A 480 43.97 -3.87 26.70
C ARG A 480 44.50 -3.49 28.08
N SER A 481 43.78 -3.86 29.15
CA SER A 481 44.22 -3.62 30.54
C SER A 481 45.54 -4.34 30.86
N ALA A 482 45.75 -5.52 30.26
CA ALA A 482 47.01 -6.26 30.34
C ALA A 482 48.11 -5.75 29.37
N LYS A 483 47.87 -4.65 28.65
CA LYS A 483 48.78 -4.07 27.63
C LYS A 483 49.13 -5.03 26.49
N LEU A 484 48.25 -5.98 26.17
CA LEU A 484 48.40 -6.88 25.03
C LEU A 484 47.80 -6.25 23.76
N SER A 485 48.34 -6.60 22.59
CA SER A 485 47.70 -6.31 21.30
C SER A 485 46.60 -7.34 21.01
N SER A 486 45.49 -6.91 20.42
CA SER A 486 44.35 -7.78 20.11
C SER A 486 43.99 -7.69 18.62
N VAL A 487 43.65 -8.84 18.02
CA VAL A 487 43.15 -8.95 16.65
C VAL A 487 41.79 -9.65 16.71
N LEU A 488 40.77 -9.06 16.08
CA LEU A 488 39.43 -9.64 15.96
C LEU A 488 39.20 -10.12 14.52
N ILE A 489 38.97 -11.41 14.36
CA ILE A 489 38.65 -12.04 13.07
C ILE A 489 37.16 -12.41 13.10
N LEU A 490 36.40 -11.90 12.12
CA LEU A 490 34.98 -12.19 11.95
C LEU A 490 34.78 -13.02 10.70
N LEU A 491 34.18 -14.20 10.84
CA LEU A 491 33.91 -15.13 9.74
C LEU A 491 32.40 -15.21 9.50
N ASP A 492 31.97 -14.98 8.26
CA ASP A 492 30.58 -15.16 7.82
C ASP A 492 30.51 -16.31 6.81
N LEU A 493 29.86 -17.40 7.21
CA LEU A 493 29.78 -18.61 6.40
C LEU A 493 28.69 -18.46 5.32
N SER A 494 29.10 -18.56 4.06
CA SER A 494 28.16 -18.52 2.94
C SER A 494 27.27 -19.76 2.93
N ALA A 495 25.95 -19.56 2.99
CA ALA A 495 24.96 -20.64 2.97
C ALA A 495 25.14 -21.69 4.09
N ALA A 496 25.55 -21.25 5.28
CA ALA A 496 25.98 -22.10 6.40
C ALA A 496 25.08 -23.33 6.68
N PHE A 497 23.76 -23.16 6.69
CA PHE A 497 22.81 -24.25 6.92
C PHE A 497 22.68 -25.21 5.74
N ASP A 498 22.71 -24.67 4.52
CA ASP A 498 22.57 -25.45 3.29
C ASP A 498 23.84 -26.30 3.01
N THR A 499 24.98 -25.92 3.59
CA THR A 499 26.29 -26.57 3.39
C THR A 499 26.67 -27.57 4.50
N VAL A 500 25.79 -27.83 5.46
CA VAL A 500 26.10 -28.75 6.58
C VAL A 500 26.25 -30.18 6.06
N ASN A 501 27.41 -30.81 6.30
CA ASN A 501 27.60 -32.22 5.97
C ASN A 501 26.84 -33.10 6.97
N HIS A 502 25.82 -33.83 6.49
CA HIS A 502 24.98 -34.67 7.34
C HIS A 502 25.76 -35.80 8.05
N LYS A 503 26.80 -36.37 7.41
CA LYS A 503 27.64 -37.41 8.05
C LYS A 503 28.43 -36.85 9.23
N THR A 504 29.04 -35.69 9.05
CA THR A 504 29.77 -34.98 10.12
C THR A 504 28.83 -34.57 11.25
N LEU A 505 27.64 -34.06 10.93
CA LEU A 505 26.62 -33.70 11.92
C LEU A 505 26.22 -34.93 12.76
N LEU A 506 25.87 -36.04 12.11
CA LEU A 506 25.49 -37.28 12.81
C LEU A 506 26.62 -37.87 13.65
N SER A 507 27.88 -37.79 13.18
CA SER A 507 29.05 -38.17 13.98
C SER A 507 29.23 -37.26 15.20
N THR A 508 28.96 -35.95 15.04
CA THR A 508 29.04 -34.98 16.13
C THR A 508 27.96 -35.25 17.18
N LEU A 509 26.72 -35.52 16.77
CA LEU A 509 25.64 -35.92 17.68
C LEU A 509 26.02 -37.17 18.48
N ARG A 510 26.64 -38.16 17.83
CA ARG A 510 27.14 -39.36 18.50
C ARG A 510 28.23 -39.06 19.52
N SER A 511 29.13 -38.12 19.22
CA SER A 511 30.16 -37.67 20.17
C SER A 511 29.58 -36.92 21.38
N LEU A 512 28.40 -36.31 21.25
CA LEU A 512 27.65 -35.67 22.34
C LEU A 512 26.81 -36.67 23.17
N GLY A 513 26.99 -37.97 22.96
CA GLY A 513 26.27 -39.02 23.68
C GLY A 513 24.87 -39.34 23.15
N ILE A 514 24.48 -38.80 21.98
CA ILE A 514 23.21 -39.16 21.32
C ILE A 514 23.45 -40.47 20.56
N CYS A 515 22.96 -41.58 21.12
CA CYS A 515 23.16 -42.94 20.63
C CYS A 515 21.75 -43.61 20.46
N GLY A 516 21.63 -44.86 19.97
CA GLY A 516 20.35 -45.59 19.89
C GLY A 516 19.25 -44.97 18.99
N THR A 517 17.98 -45.18 19.34
CA THR A 517 16.81 -44.72 18.55
C THR A 517 16.71 -43.20 18.49
N ALA A 518 17.22 -42.48 19.49
CA ALA A 518 17.32 -41.03 19.43
C ALA A 518 18.23 -40.56 18.29
N TRP A 519 19.37 -41.24 18.09
CA TRP A 519 20.27 -40.95 16.97
C TRP A 519 19.65 -41.33 15.62
N GLU A 520 18.97 -42.47 15.56
CA GLU A 520 18.24 -42.93 14.37
C GLU A 520 17.18 -41.91 13.95
N TRP A 521 16.51 -41.24 14.90
CA TRP A 521 15.54 -40.18 14.60
C TRP A 521 16.17 -39.01 13.86
N PHE A 522 17.33 -38.53 14.30
CA PHE A 522 18.05 -37.45 13.60
C PHE A 522 18.56 -37.90 12.22
N ALA A 523 19.02 -39.15 12.10
CA ALA A 523 19.41 -39.72 10.82
C ALA A 523 18.22 -39.77 9.85
N SER A 524 17.06 -40.24 10.32
CA SER A 524 15.81 -40.27 9.56
C SER A 524 15.31 -38.86 9.23
N TYR A 525 15.44 -37.89 10.12
CA TYR A 525 15.02 -36.50 9.88
C TYR A 525 15.79 -35.85 8.72
N LEU A 526 17.08 -36.14 8.60
CA LEU A 526 17.98 -35.58 7.59
C LEU A 526 17.94 -36.33 6.25
N ASP A 527 17.52 -37.59 6.26
CA ASP A 527 17.49 -38.45 5.08
C ASP A 527 16.14 -38.45 4.34
N GLY A 528 16.18 -38.61 3.02
CA GLY A 528 14.99 -38.77 2.18
C GLY A 528 14.05 -37.56 2.13
N ARG A 529 14.53 -36.35 2.43
CA ARG A 529 13.71 -35.13 2.36
C ARG A 529 13.53 -34.65 0.92
N SER A 530 12.34 -34.13 0.63
CA SER A 530 12.01 -33.54 -0.66
C SER A 530 11.31 -32.19 -0.50
N TYR A 531 11.36 -31.36 -1.54
CA TYR A 531 10.63 -30.10 -1.57
C TYR A 531 9.93 -29.85 -2.90
N GLN A 532 8.85 -29.07 -2.87
CA GLN A 532 8.19 -28.54 -4.06
C GLN A 532 8.27 -27.02 -4.05
N LEU A 533 8.44 -26.37 -5.21
CA LEU A 533 8.62 -24.92 -5.29
C LEU A 533 7.38 -24.23 -5.87
N ILE A 534 6.94 -23.13 -5.25
CA ILE A 534 5.81 -22.33 -5.71
C ILE A 534 6.29 -20.92 -6.08
N SER A 535 6.24 -20.57 -7.37
CA SER A 535 6.54 -19.21 -7.87
C SER A 535 5.35 -18.28 -7.57
N SER A 536 5.58 -17.21 -6.81
CA SER A 536 4.53 -16.36 -6.27
C SER A 536 3.96 -15.39 -7.31
N THR A 537 2.76 -15.67 -7.83
CA THR A 537 1.77 -14.62 -8.19
C THR A 537 0.77 -14.33 -7.06
N CYS A 538 0.95 -14.92 -5.87
CA CYS A 538 0.14 -14.67 -4.69
C CYS A 538 0.99 -14.02 -3.59
N GLY A 539 0.63 -12.79 -3.24
CA GLY A 539 1.41 -11.89 -2.39
C GLY A 539 1.56 -12.33 -0.93
N ILE A 540 2.73 -12.01 -0.39
CA ILE A 540 3.03 -11.87 1.04
C ILE A 540 3.42 -10.39 1.25
N PRO A 541 2.94 -9.70 2.30
CA PRO A 541 3.10 -8.25 2.44
C PRO A 541 4.53 -7.77 2.75
N ASP A 542 4.87 -6.64 2.12
CA ASP A 542 6.15 -5.93 2.02
C ASP A 542 6.76 -5.35 3.34
N THR A 543 8.08 -5.56 3.55
CA THR A 543 9.14 -4.91 4.41
C THR A 543 8.84 -4.09 5.69
N GLY A 544 9.54 -4.46 6.77
CA GLY A 544 9.42 -3.89 8.12
C GLY A 544 10.03 -2.50 8.43
N LYS A 545 11.02 -1.95 7.71
CA LYS A 545 11.61 -0.63 8.07
C LYS A 545 10.78 0.57 7.60
N GLY A 546 10.21 0.50 6.39
CA GLY A 546 9.22 1.50 5.95
C GLY A 546 7.98 1.47 6.83
N ARG A 547 7.61 0.27 7.30
CA ARG A 547 6.52 0.06 8.25
C ARG A 547 6.84 0.65 9.64
N GLU A 548 8.03 0.39 10.19
CA GLU A 548 8.47 0.97 11.47
C GLU A 548 8.47 2.52 11.41
N LEU A 549 8.96 3.09 10.31
CA LEU A 549 8.91 4.53 10.05
C LEU A 549 7.47 5.05 10.02
N ALA A 550 6.58 4.36 9.29
CA ALA A 550 5.17 4.72 9.21
C ALA A 550 4.45 4.62 10.57
N ASP A 551 4.73 3.57 11.35
CA ASP A 551 4.15 3.38 12.69
C ASP A 551 4.67 4.46 13.67
N VAL A 552 5.91 4.95 13.53
CA VAL A 552 6.45 6.07 14.33
C VAL A 552 5.81 7.39 13.94
N MET A 553 5.63 7.65 12.65
CA MET A 553 4.93 8.84 12.17
C MET A 553 3.47 8.86 12.63
N GLU A 554 2.78 7.71 12.63
CA GLU A 554 1.42 7.58 13.15
C GLU A 554 1.35 7.83 14.67
N ARG A 555 2.19 7.13 15.46
CA ARG A 555 2.24 7.30 16.93
C ARG A 555 2.59 8.73 17.36
N ARG A 556 3.46 9.41 16.61
CA ARG A 556 3.93 10.77 16.90
C ARG A 556 3.12 11.86 16.20
N LYS A 557 2.12 11.49 15.39
CA LYS A 557 1.28 12.41 14.60
C LYS A 557 2.12 13.35 13.74
N VAL A 558 3.11 12.79 13.04
CA VAL A 558 3.98 13.52 12.11
C VAL A 558 3.37 13.44 10.72
N ASP A 559 3.04 14.59 10.14
CA ASP A 559 2.35 14.67 8.85
C ASP A 559 3.32 14.70 7.66
N ILE A 560 4.49 15.33 7.85
CA ILE A 560 5.55 15.49 6.85
C ILE A 560 6.89 15.15 7.53
N LEU A 561 7.68 14.28 6.91
CA LEU A 561 8.99 13.89 7.43
C LEU A 561 10.05 13.94 6.32
N CYS A 562 11.14 14.67 6.56
CA CYS A 562 12.34 14.61 5.73
C CYS A 562 13.20 13.44 6.20
N VAL A 563 13.70 12.63 5.27
CA VAL A 563 14.59 11.50 5.55
C VAL A 563 15.87 11.64 4.74
N GLN A 564 17.01 11.43 5.39
CA GLN A 564 18.35 11.48 4.81
C GLN A 564 19.01 10.10 4.89
N GLU A 565 20.09 9.90 4.13
CA GLU A 565 20.79 8.62 3.99
C GLU A 565 19.87 7.44 3.64
N THR A 566 18.93 7.64 2.72
CA THR A 566 18.01 6.57 2.32
C THR A 566 18.76 5.41 1.68
N ARG A 567 19.88 5.68 0.99
CA ARG A 567 20.71 4.71 0.24
C ARG A 567 19.87 3.92 -0.77
N TRP A 568 18.87 4.58 -1.34
CA TRP A 568 17.98 4.01 -2.35
C TRP A 568 18.32 4.59 -3.72
N LYS A 569 18.49 3.72 -4.71
CA LYS A 569 18.75 4.12 -6.09
C LYS A 569 17.45 4.38 -6.85
N GLY A 570 17.40 5.51 -7.55
CA GLY A 570 16.32 5.89 -8.46
C GLY A 570 15.51 7.09 -7.99
N SER A 571 14.57 7.49 -8.85
CA SER A 571 13.63 8.60 -8.65
C SER A 571 12.21 8.05 -8.67
N LYS A 572 11.64 7.73 -7.50
CA LYS A 572 10.28 7.16 -7.42
C LYS A 572 9.52 7.70 -6.20
N ALA A 573 8.22 7.42 -6.17
CA ALA A 573 7.38 7.57 -4.99
C ALA A 573 6.80 6.20 -4.62
N ARG A 574 6.79 5.85 -3.32
CA ARG A 574 6.35 4.55 -2.81
C ARG A 574 5.53 4.73 -1.54
N SER A 575 4.44 3.99 -1.40
CA SER A 575 3.70 3.92 -0.13
C SER A 575 4.45 3.02 0.86
N ILE A 576 4.64 3.49 2.09
CA ILE A 576 5.43 2.79 3.12
C ILE A 576 4.57 2.15 4.23
N GLY A 577 3.24 2.27 4.14
CA GLY A 577 2.27 1.74 5.12
C GLY A 577 1.62 2.83 5.97
N ALA A 578 0.61 2.48 6.77
CA ALA A 578 -0.11 3.37 7.72
C ALA A 578 -0.59 4.73 7.15
N GLY A 579 -0.87 4.80 5.85
CA GLY A 579 -1.29 6.06 5.21
C GLY A 579 -0.15 7.06 4.98
N PHE A 580 1.07 6.58 4.74
CA PHE A 580 2.23 7.43 4.38
C PHE A 580 2.85 7.04 3.04
N LYS A 581 3.33 8.05 2.31
CA LYS A 581 3.97 7.93 1.01
C LYS A 581 5.33 8.64 1.00
N LEU A 582 6.37 7.91 0.64
CA LEU A 582 7.74 8.37 0.52
C LEU A 582 8.04 8.78 -0.92
N PHE A 583 8.46 10.01 -1.13
CA PHE A 583 9.13 10.49 -2.34
C PHE A 583 10.63 10.44 -2.08
N TYR A 584 11.40 9.79 -2.94
CA TYR A 584 12.84 9.68 -2.74
C TYR A 584 13.64 9.91 -4.03
N TYR A 585 14.90 10.26 -3.84
CA TYR A 585 15.89 10.37 -4.89
C TYR A 585 17.27 9.95 -4.37
N GLY A 586 17.96 9.10 -5.13
CA GLY A 586 19.34 8.73 -4.87
C GLY A 586 19.98 8.05 -6.08
N VAL A 587 21.30 8.17 -6.19
CA VAL A 587 22.07 7.69 -7.35
C VAL A 587 22.75 6.35 -7.04
N ASP A 588 23.23 6.17 -5.81
CA ASP A 588 23.91 4.96 -5.32
C ASP A 588 23.07 4.26 -4.24
N SER A 589 23.14 2.94 -4.18
CA SER A 589 22.53 2.11 -3.13
C SER A 589 23.40 1.98 -1.87
N LYS A 590 24.63 2.53 -1.89
CA LYS A 590 25.59 2.47 -0.77
C LYS A 590 25.80 3.81 -0.06
N ARG A 591 25.63 4.94 -0.75
CA ARG A 591 25.93 6.29 -0.25
C ARG A 591 24.76 7.25 -0.54
N ASN A 592 24.61 8.28 0.30
CA ASN A 592 23.65 9.38 0.15
C ASN A 592 22.19 8.92 0.02
N GLY A 593 21.35 9.79 -0.54
CA GLY A 593 19.94 9.57 -0.80
C GLY A 593 19.06 10.39 0.15
N VAL A 594 18.12 11.12 -0.44
CA VAL A 594 17.16 11.96 0.28
C VAL A 594 15.73 11.52 -0.01
N GLY A 595 14.85 11.80 0.94
CA GLY A 595 13.43 11.53 0.82
C GLY A 595 12.57 12.52 1.60
N VAL A 596 11.31 12.62 1.19
CA VAL A 596 10.24 13.28 1.94
C VAL A 596 9.06 12.32 2.01
N VAL A 597 8.67 11.96 3.23
CA VAL A 597 7.48 11.17 3.53
C VAL A 597 6.32 12.11 3.84
N LEU A 598 5.20 11.90 3.16
CA LEU A 598 3.96 12.64 3.36
C LEU A 598 2.86 11.70 3.81
N LYS A 599 2.03 12.14 4.75
CA LYS A 599 0.75 11.50 5.03
C LYS A 599 -0.14 11.56 3.80
N GLU A 600 -0.92 10.51 3.56
CA GLU A 600 -1.68 10.28 2.32
C GLU A 600 -2.64 11.45 2.00
N GLU A 601 -3.13 12.14 3.03
CA GLU A 601 -3.97 13.34 2.88
C GLU A 601 -3.24 14.50 2.16
N PHE A 602 -1.93 14.64 2.37
CA PHE A 602 -1.11 15.68 1.74
C PHE A 602 -0.53 15.24 0.39
N VAL A 603 -0.58 13.94 0.04
CA VAL A 603 -0.08 13.43 -1.24
C VAL A 603 -0.84 14.02 -2.42
N ARG A 604 -2.14 14.25 -2.26
CA ARG A 604 -3.00 14.85 -3.30
C ARG A 604 -2.71 16.35 -3.50
N ASN A 605 -2.06 16.96 -2.52
CA ASN A 605 -1.75 18.37 -2.51
C ASN A 605 -0.35 18.65 -3.10
N VAL A 606 0.39 17.62 -3.51
CA VAL A 606 1.69 17.76 -4.16
C VAL A 606 1.51 18.35 -5.56
N LEU A 607 1.97 19.58 -5.74
CA LEU A 607 1.99 20.29 -7.01
C LEU A 607 3.25 19.98 -7.81
N GLU A 608 4.40 19.90 -7.13
CA GLU A 608 5.70 19.74 -7.77
C GLU A 608 6.66 18.92 -6.90
N VAL A 609 7.51 18.11 -7.54
CA VAL A 609 8.60 17.37 -6.89
C VAL A 609 9.90 17.62 -7.65
N LYS A 610 10.75 18.52 -7.14
CA LYS A 610 12.07 18.81 -7.68
C LYS A 610 13.10 17.90 -7.02
N ARG A 611 13.83 17.12 -7.81
CA ARG A 611 14.91 16.23 -7.35
C ARG A 611 16.22 16.81 -7.88
N VAL A 612 16.90 17.58 -7.06
CA VAL A 612 18.04 18.41 -7.47
C VAL A 612 19.30 17.55 -7.54
N SER A 613 19.62 16.85 -6.44
CA SER A 613 20.75 15.95 -6.33
C SER A 613 20.46 14.82 -5.32
N ASP A 614 21.30 13.79 -5.25
CA ASP A 614 21.16 12.71 -4.26
C ASP A 614 21.33 13.17 -2.80
N ARG A 615 21.62 14.47 -2.61
CA ARG A 615 21.69 15.19 -1.35
C ARG A 615 20.57 16.21 -1.15
N MET A 616 19.75 16.52 -2.16
CA MET A 616 18.70 17.52 -2.02
C MET A 616 17.48 17.28 -2.91
N MET A 617 16.30 17.43 -2.31
CA MET A 617 15.03 17.45 -3.01
C MET A 617 14.04 18.45 -2.38
N SER A 618 13.11 18.95 -3.18
CA SER A 618 12.06 19.88 -2.76
C SER A 618 10.69 19.40 -3.23
N LEU A 619 9.71 19.46 -2.34
CA LEU A 619 8.30 19.19 -2.64
C LEU A 619 7.47 20.47 -2.43
N LYS A 620 6.67 20.82 -3.43
CA LYS A 620 5.71 21.92 -3.34
C LYS A 620 4.31 21.38 -3.08
N LEU A 621 3.68 21.83 -2.00
CA LEU A 621 2.38 21.41 -1.53
C LEU A 621 1.40 22.59 -1.50
N GLU A 622 0.14 22.38 -1.85
CA GLU A 622 -0.95 23.34 -1.62
C GLU A 622 -1.86 22.85 -0.49
N ILE A 623 -1.79 23.47 0.68
CA ILE A 623 -2.60 23.09 1.85
C ILE A 623 -3.57 24.22 2.16
N GLU A 624 -4.86 24.00 1.92
CA GLU A 624 -5.95 24.95 2.20
C GLU A 624 -5.70 26.37 1.61
N GLY A 625 -5.09 26.44 0.42
CA GLY A 625 -4.77 27.69 -0.27
C GLY A 625 -3.44 28.34 0.15
N VAL A 626 -2.63 27.66 0.98
CA VAL A 626 -1.27 28.05 1.32
C VAL A 626 -0.27 27.17 0.56
N MET A 627 0.62 27.79 -0.21
CA MET A 627 1.73 27.10 -0.87
C MET A 627 2.86 26.86 0.14
N LEU A 628 3.19 25.60 0.39
CA LEU A 628 4.26 25.15 1.29
C LEU A 628 5.31 24.37 0.50
N ASN A 629 6.56 24.82 0.54
CA ASN A 629 7.71 24.13 -0.02
C ASN A 629 8.48 23.44 1.11
N VAL A 630 8.65 22.13 0.98
CA VAL A 630 9.39 21.27 1.92
C VAL A 630 10.67 20.84 1.25
N VAL A 631 11.81 21.31 1.77
CA VAL A 631 13.14 20.97 1.26
C VAL A 631 13.80 19.98 2.20
N SER A 632 14.26 18.85 1.66
CA SER A 632 15.04 17.84 2.36
C SER A 632 16.46 17.86 1.85
N GLY A 633 17.43 18.09 2.76
CA GLY A 633 18.84 18.22 2.44
C GLY A 633 19.74 17.31 3.29
N TYR A 634 20.87 16.90 2.73
CA TYR A 634 21.92 16.13 3.41
C TYR A 634 23.31 16.69 3.06
N VAL A 635 23.83 17.56 3.92
CA VAL A 635 25.09 18.28 3.70
C VAL A 635 26.28 17.32 3.77
N PRO A 636 27.29 17.45 2.90
CA PRO A 636 28.53 16.68 3.00
C PRO A 636 29.18 16.76 4.39
N GLN A 637 29.82 15.68 4.83
CA GLN A 637 30.35 15.56 6.19
C GLN A 637 31.63 16.40 6.37
N VAL A 638 31.97 16.69 7.64
CA VAL A 638 33.21 17.40 8.01
C VAL A 638 34.42 16.58 7.53
N GLY A 639 35.15 17.10 6.54
CA GLY A 639 36.29 16.45 5.89
C GLY A 639 36.13 16.12 4.39
N CYS A 640 34.92 16.27 3.83
CA CYS A 640 34.71 16.24 2.38
C CYS A 640 35.36 17.45 1.68
N GLU A 641 35.69 17.30 0.39
CA GLU A 641 36.30 18.36 -0.41
C GLU A 641 35.45 19.63 -0.45
N LEU A 642 36.13 20.78 -0.51
CA LEU A 642 35.48 22.09 -0.49
C LEU A 642 34.49 22.25 -1.66
N GLU A 643 34.84 21.72 -2.84
CA GLU A 643 33.99 21.75 -4.04
C GLU A 643 32.63 21.06 -3.83
N GLU A 644 32.59 19.91 -3.14
CA GLU A 644 31.33 19.22 -2.86
C GLU A 644 30.44 20.03 -1.91
N LYS A 645 31.05 20.74 -0.94
CA LYS A 645 30.32 21.62 -0.01
C LYS A 645 29.79 22.84 -0.75
N GLU A 646 30.62 23.51 -1.53
CA GLU A 646 30.24 24.69 -2.33
C GLU A 646 29.11 24.36 -3.30
N ARG A 647 29.20 23.20 -3.97
CA ARG A 647 28.14 22.71 -4.85
C ARG A 647 26.82 22.54 -4.12
N PHE A 648 26.82 21.92 -2.93
CA PHE A 648 25.59 21.76 -2.14
C PHE A 648 24.96 23.12 -1.79
N TRP A 649 25.76 24.09 -1.33
CA TRP A 649 25.25 25.41 -0.97
C TRP A 649 24.74 26.19 -2.19
N SER A 650 25.43 26.10 -3.33
CA SER A 650 24.97 26.68 -4.59
C SER A 650 23.65 26.08 -5.06
N GLU A 651 23.51 24.75 -4.98
CA GLU A 651 22.25 24.08 -5.32
C GLU A 651 21.12 24.55 -4.37
N LEU A 652 21.40 24.69 -3.07
CA LEU A 652 20.42 25.15 -2.09
C LEU A 652 19.98 26.60 -2.35
N ASP A 653 20.91 27.48 -2.71
CA ASP A 653 20.62 28.86 -3.08
C ASP A 653 19.72 28.91 -4.33
N GLU A 654 20.01 28.11 -5.37
CA GLU A 654 19.16 28.01 -6.58
C GLU A 654 17.74 27.52 -6.26
N VAL A 655 17.61 26.52 -5.37
CA VAL A 655 16.29 26.04 -4.93
C VAL A 655 15.53 27.15 -4.21
N MET A 656 16.20 27.92 -3.34
CA MET A 656 15.59 29.01 -2.59
C MET A 656 15.18 30.19 -3.46
N GLU A 657 16.00 30.56 -4.44
CA GLU A 657 15.70 31.60 -5.43
C GLU A 657 14.50 31.22 -6.31
N SER A 658 14.33 29.92 -6.58
CA SER A 658 13.18 29.43 -7.34
C SER A 658 11.84 29.51 -6.58
N ILE A 659 11.86 29.74 -5.26
CA ILE A 659 10.66 29.75 -4.41
C ILE A 659 10.21 31.20 -4.10
N PRO A 660 9.03 31.64 -4.59
CA PRO A 660 8.54 33.00 -4.35
C PRO A 660 8.47 33.35 -2.86
N THR A 661 8.81 34.58 -2.49
CA THR A 661 8.83 35.08 -1.09
C THR A 661 7.49 34.99 -0.37
N ALA A 662 6.38 34.99 -1.12
CA ALA A 662 5.03 34.82 -0.59
C ALA A 662 4.70 33.37 -0.14
N GLU A 663 5.43 32.38 -0.65
CA GLU A 663 5.21 30.96 -0.31
C GLU A 663 5.87 30.61 1.03
N ARG A 664 5.43 29.53 1.66
CA ARG A 664 6.03 29.03 2.89
C ARG A 664 7.16 28.08 2.57
N VAL A 665 8.23 28.13 3.34
CA VAL A 665 9.39 27.23 3.16
C VAL A 665 9.76 26.62 4.50
N VAL A 666 9.90 25.31 4.51
CA VAL A 666 10.45 24.54 5.63
C VAL A 666 11.56 23.66 5.09
N ILE A 667 12.76 23.79 5.64
CA ILE A 667 13.92 22.99 5.30
C ILE A 667 14.19 22.04 6.46
N GLY A 668 14.16 20.73 6.22
CA GLY A 668 14.58 19.71 7.18
C GLY A 668 15.83 19.02 6.66
N ALA A 669 16.97 19.28 7.29
CA ALA A 669 18.23 18.75 6.80
C ALA A 669 19.20 18.37 7.92
N ASP A 670 20.04 17.38 7.63
CA ASP A 670 21.26 17.12 8.38
C ASP A 670 22.36 18.02 7.79
N PHE A 671 22.73 19.05 8.55
CA PHE A 671 23.71 20.04 8.13
C PHE A 671 25.15 19.65 8.47
N ASN A 672 25.36 18.58 9.25
CA ASN A 672 26.68 18.17 9.73
C ASN A 672 27.48 19.32 10.42
N GLY A 673 26.81 20.37 10.87
CA GLY A 673 27.39 21.57 11.47
C GLY A 673 26.77 21.89 12.82
N HIS A 674 27.48 22.65 13.66
CA HIS A 674 27.10 23.04 15.00
C HIS A 674 26.86 24.55 15.04
N VAL A 675 25.61 25.00 15.16
CA VAL A 675 25.29 26.45 15.18
C VAL A 675 25.65 27.15 16.49
N GLY A 676 25.94 26.41 17.56
CA GLY A 676 26.41 26.96 18.83
C GLY A 676 25.31 27.27 19.87
N GLU A 677 25.69 27.40 21.14
CA GLU A 677 24.86 27.92 22.24
C GLU A 677 24.91 29.46 22.30
N GLY A 678 23.78 30.09 22.65
CA GLY A 678 23.63 31.55 22.60
C GLY A 678 23.33 32.08 21.20
N ASN A 679 23.06 33.39 21.09
CA ASN A 679 22.70 34.03 19.82
C ASN A 679 23.30 35.43 19.65
N THR A 680 24.34 35.77 20.40
CA THR A 680 24.96 37.10 20.39
C THR A 680 25.52 37.42 19.01
N GLY A 681 24.96 38.43 18.33
CA GLY A 681 25.31 38.81 16.95
C GLY A 681 24.55 38.07 15.84
N ASP A 682 23.67 37.14 16.19
CA ASP A 682 22.82 36.35 15.28
C ASP A 682 21.36 36.30 15.77
N GLU A 683 20.95 37.25 16.60
CA GLU A 683 19.64 37.25 17.28
C GLU A 683 18.46 37.23 16.29
N GLU A 684 18.71 37.70 15.07
CA GLU A 684 17.74 37.75 13.99
C GLU A 684 17.38 36.37 13.42
N VAL A 685 18.32 35.42 13.45
CA VAL A 685 18.20 34.13 12.75
C VAL A 685 18.25 32.92 13.68
N MET A 686 18.73 33.08 14.92
CA MET A 686 18.76 32.00 15.90
C MET A 686 18.37 32.45 17.31
N GLY A 687 17.81 31.52 18.07
CA GLY A 687 17.52 31.66 19.49
C GLY A 687 18.68 31.22 20.39
N LYS A 688 18.50 31.35 21.70
CA LYS A 688 19.55 31.18 22.71
C LYS A 688 19.88 29.72 23.05
N PHE A 689 19.07 28.76 22.61
CA PHE A 689 19.05 27.40 23.17
C PHE A 689 19.74 26.33 22.30
N GLY A 690 20.69 26.71 21.44
CA GLY A 690 21.53 25.75 20.72
C GLY A 690 22.44 24.92 21.64
N VAL A 691 23.24 24.03 21.05
CA VAL A 691 24.06 23.04 21.78
C VAL A 691 25.50 23.10 21.29
N LYS A 692 26.46 23.03 22.23
CA LYS A 692 27.92 23.08 22.00
C LYS A 692 28.41 24.41 21.44
N GLU A 693 29.72 24.52 21.20
CA GLU A 693 30.33 25.66 20.52
C GLU A 693 30.08 25.59 19.01
N ARG A 694 30.07 26.77 18.36
CA ARG A 694 29.88 26.88 16.92
C ARG A 694 31.11 26.42 16.16
N ASN A 695 30.93 25.60 15.12
CA ASN A 695 32.00 25.22 14.19
C ASN A 695 31.83 25.93 12.82
N LEU A 696 32.81 25.77 11.93
CA LEU A 696 32.80 26.40 10.60
C LEU A 696 31.54 26.04 9.80
N GLU A 697 31.17 24.76 9.74
CA GLU A 697 29.96 24.32 9.06
C GLU A 697 28.70 24.94 9.67
N GLY A 698 28.65 25.08 10.99
CA GLY A 698 27.57 25.76 11.69
C GLY A 698 27.50 27.27 11.39
N GLN A 699 28.65 27.92 11.20
CA GLN A 699 28.70 29.30 10.73
C GLN A 699 28.12 29.41 9.32
N MET A 700 28.39 28.47 8.42
CA MET A 700 27.77 28.45 7.08
C MET A 700 26.24 28.35 7.14
N VAL A 701 25.69 27.58 8.08
CA VAL A 701 24.23 27.50 8.31
C VAL A 701 23.67 28.85 8.77
N VAL A 702 24.36 29.53 9.69
CA VAL A 702 23.96 30.84 10.21
C VAL A 702 24.06 31.91 9.12
N ASP A 703 25.13 31.91 8.33
CA ASP A 703 25.33 32.84 7.21
C ASP A 703 24.28 32.64 6.13
N PHE A 704 23.98 31.38 5.78
CA PHE A 704 22.86 31.05 4.87
C PHE A 704 21.53 31.56 5.43
N ALA A 705 21.27 31.35 6.73
CA ALA A 705 20.04 31.82 7.36
C ALA A 705 19.93 33.36 7.32
N LYS A 706 21.04 34.08 7.50
CA LYS A 706 21.10 35.55 7.34
C LYS A 706 20.84 35.98 5.91
N ARG A 707 21.49 35.35 4.92
CA ARG A 707 21.34 35.68 3.49
C ARG A 707 19.92 35.47 2.98
N MET A 708 19.27 34.37 3.40
CA MET A 708 17.96 33.94 2.90
C MET A 708 16.77 34.31 3.82
N ASP A 709 16.99 35.14 4.83
CA ASP A 709 15.98 35.55 5.83
C ASP A 709 15.27 34.35 6.50
N MET A 710 16.06 33.37 6.94
CA MET A 710 15.59 32.15 7.59
C MET A 710 15.86 32.17 9.10
N ALA A 711 15.09 31.39 9.84
CA ALA A 711 15.23 31.18 11.27
C ALA A 711 15.58 29.70 11.55
N VAL A 712 16.61 29.47 12.37
CA VAL A 712 17.04 28.13 12.83
C VAL A 712 16.16 27.69 14.00
N VAL A 713 15.05 27.04 13.69
CA VAL A 713 13.92 26.79 14.59
C VAL A 713 14.32 26.09 15.88
N ASN A 714 15.22 25.10 15.79
CA ASN A 714 15.66 24.28 16.92
C ASN A 714 16.23 25.11 18.10
N THR A 715 16.74 26.31 17.83
CA THR A 715 17.44 27.15 18.82
C THR A 715 16.52 28.08 19.60
N TYR A 716 15.25 28.24 19.19
CA TYR A 716 14.30 29.18 19.81
C TYR A 716 13.58 28.62 21.04
N PHE A 717 13.55 27.30 21.21
CA PHE A 717 12.76 26.66 22.26
C PHE A 717 13.64 26.11 23.39
N GLN A 718 13.35 26.53 24.62
CA GLN A 718 14.02 26.00 25.81
C GLN A 718 13.57 24.54 26.06
N LYS A 719 14.52 23.60 26.02
CA LYS A 719 14.30 22.16 26.25
C LYS A 719 15.42 21.58 27.10
N ARG A 720 15.18 20.43 27.73
CA ARG A 720 16.24 19.63 28.36
C ARG A 720 17.28 19.24 27.31
N GLU A 721 18.54 19.14 27.71
CA GLU A 721 19.67 18.82 26.82
C GLU A 721 19.42 17.57 25.97
N GLU A 722 18.87 16.51 26.56
CA GLU A 722 18.49 15.27 25.86
C GLU A 722 17.52 15.46 24.68
N HIS A 723 16.67 16.49 24.75
CA HIS A 723 15.69 16.88 23.73
C HIS A 723 16.20 17.95 22.76
N ARG A 724 17.48 18.34 22.86
CA ARG A 724 18.18 19.24 21.93
C ARG A 724 19.26 18.52 21.11
N VAL A 725 19.83 17.46 21.65
CA VAL A 725 20.81 16.58 20.99
C VAL A 725 20.14 15.75 19.90
N THR A 726 20.57 15.90 18.66
CA THR A 726 20.01 15.21 17.48
C THR A 726 20.85 14.00 17.06
N TYR A 727 22.14 13.97 17.39
CA TYR A 727 23.04 12.87 17.07
C TYR A 727 23.78 12.37 18.31
N LYS A 728 23.86 11.04 18.46
CA LYS A 728 24.60 10.40 19.56
C LYS A 728 25.38 9.19 19.06
N SER A 729 26.71 9.20 19.25
CA SER A 729 27.59 8.09 18.89
C SER A 729 28.83 8.05 19.79
N GLY A 730 29.18 6.88 20.33
CA GLY A 730 30.42 6.67 21.10
C GLY A 730 30.63 7.63 22.26
N GLY A 731 29.58 7.97 23.02
CA GLY A 731 29.64 8.94 24.13
C GLY A 731 29.59 10.42 23.72
N ARG A 732 29.66 10.73 22.41
CA ARG A 732 29.49 12.08 21.88
C ARG A 732 28.01 12.35 21.61
N SER A 733 27.54 13.50 22.05
CA SER A 733 26.18 14.02 21.82
C SER A 733 26.29 15.35 21.09
N THR A 734 25.68 15.51 19.91
CA THR A 734 25.76 16.73 19.09
C THR A 734 24.39 17.13 18.54
N GLN A 735 24.28 18.36 18.06
CA GLN A 735 23.12 18.86 17.32
C GLN A 735 23.61 19.22 15.93
N VAL A 736 23.13 18.49 14.92
CA VAL A 736 23.51 18.64 13.50
C VAL A 736 22.31 18.62 12.56
N ASP A 737 21.16 18.13 13.04
CA ASP A 737 19.91 18.10 12.30
C ASP A 737 19.06 19.34 12.65
N TYR A 738 18.77 20.18 11.66
CA TYR A 738 18.05 21.43 11.87
C TYR A 738 16.80 21.54 11.01
N ILE A 739 15.79 22.20 11.57
CA ILE A 739 14.63 22.68 10.85
C ILE A 739 14.78 24.19 10.68
N LEU A 740 14.76 24.67 9.43
CA LEU A 740 14.76 26.10 9.12
C LEU A 740 13.41 26.49 8.52
N CYS A 741 12.94 27.69 8.83
CA CYS A 741 11.78 28.30 8.17
C CYS A 741 12.05 29.77 7.86
N ARG A 742 11.27 30.40 6.98
CA ARG A 742 11.38 31.86 6.79
C ARG A 742 11.11 32.59 8.11
N ARG A 743 11.89 33.64 8.38
CA ARG A 743 11.79 34.42 9.62
C ARG A 743 10.39 34.99 9.84
N GLY A 744 9.77 35.50 8.77
CA GLY A 744 8.38 35.98 8.81
C GLY A 744 7.34 34.93 9.21
N ASN A 745 7.68 33.64 9.13
CA ASN A 745 6.78 32.52 9.44
C ASN A 745 7.10 31.84 10.77
N LEU A 746 8.14 32.29 11.49
CA LEU A 746 8.52 31.74 12.79
C LEU A 746 7.36 31.76 13.80
N LYS A 747 6.46 32.74 13.67
CA LYS A 747 5.23 32.91 14.48
C LYS A 747 4.26 31.72 14.38
N GLU A 748 4.36 30.94 13.31
CA GLU A 748 3.52 29.76 13.08
C GLU A 748 4.08 28.51 13.72
N ILE A 749 5.31 28.58 14.23
CA ILE A 749 5.95 27.46 14.90
C ILE A 749 5.66 27.56 16.39
N SER A 750 5.02 26.51 16.91
CA SER A 750 4.58 26.44 18.31
C SER A 750 5.49 25.61 19.19
N ASP A 751 6.22 24.65 18.62
CA ASP A 751 7.15 23.79 19.34
C ASP A 751 8.18 23.18 18.39
N CYS A 752 9.41 23.00 18.86
CA CYS A 752 10.43 22.20 18.20
C CYS A 752 11.20 21.40 19.24
N LYS A 753 11.33 20.08 19.04
CA LYS A 753 12.01 19.19 19.98
C LYS A 753 12.56 17.95 19.31
N VAL A 754 13.56 17.36 19.94
CA VAL A 754 14.06 16.03 19.58
C VAL A 754 13.29 14.95 20.34
N VAL A 755 12.86 13.90 19.61
CA VAL A 755 12.18 12.74 20.19
C VAL A 755 13.23 11.73 20.68
N VAL A 756 13.19 11.43 21.98
CA VAL A 756 14.09 10.48 22.64
C VAL A 756 13.37 9.14 22.83
N GLY A 757 14.07 8.02 22.61
CA GLY A 757 13.56 6.66 22.88
C GLY A 757 12.92 5.91 21.70
N GLU A 758 13.02 6.43 20.47
CA GLU A 758 12.58 5.74 19.25
C GLU A 758 13.78 5.15 18.51
N SER A 759 13.67 3.90 18.03
CA SER A 759 14.78 3.10 17.46
C SER A 759 14.95 3.20 15.94
N VAL A 760 14.23 4.12 15.27
CA VAL A 760 14.16 4.18 13.81
C VAL A 760 15.53 4.41 13.16
N ALA A 761 16.39 5.21 13.80
CA ALA A 761 17.77 5.43 13.41
C ALA A 761 18.70 5.19 14.61
N ARG A 762 19.83 4.50 14.37
CA ARG A 762 20.76 4.08 15.44
C ARG A 762 21.54 5.24 16.09
N GLN A 763 21.82 6.30 15.32
CA GLN A 763 22.68 7.41 15.74
C GLN A 763 21.95 8.77 15.74
N HIS A 764 21.09 9.01 14.75
CA HIS A 764 20.27 10.22 14.66
C HIS A 764 18.95 10.05 15.41
N ARG A 765 18.45 11.16 15.94
CA ARG A 765 17.16 11.26 16.63
C ARG A 765 16.26 12.19 15.86
N MET A 766 14.99 11.82 15.76
CA MET A 766 14.01 12.58 14.99
C MET A 766 13.76 13.96 15.62
N VAL A 767 13.96 15.01 14.83
CA VAL A 767 13.58 16.39 15.16
C VAL A 767 12.15 16.63 14.69
N VAL A 768 11.27 17.05 15.60
CA VAL A 768 9.86 17.31 15.29
C VAL A 768 9.53 18.76 15.59
N CYS A 769 9.03 19.45 14.57
CA CYS A 769 8.51 20.81 14.65
C CYS A 769 6.99 20.81 14.47
N ARG A 770 6.27 21.56 15.30
CA ARG A 770 4.82 21.77 15.20
C ARG A 770 4.55 23.15 14.61
N MET A 771 4.21 23.18 13.33
CA MET A 771 3.82 24.37 12.59
C MET A 771 2.30 24.44 12.42
N THR A 772 1.71 25.63 12.57
CA THR A 772 0.29 25.89 12.32
C THR A 772 0.16 26.91 11.20
N LEU A 773 -0.21 26.42 10.01
CA LEU A 773 -0.37 27.27 8.82
C LEU A 773 -1.52 28.25 9.03
N MET A 774 -1.21 29.54 9.06
CA MET A 774 -2.26 30.56 9.11
C MET A 774 -2.84 30.70 7.71
N VAL A 775 -3.96 30.02 7.46
CA VAL A 775 -4.74 30.20 6.25
C VAL A 775 -5.29 31.63 6.29
N CYS A 776 -4.71 32.51 5.48
CA CYS A 776 -5.40 33.72 5.07
C CYS A 776 -6.62 33.27 4.29
N LYS A 777 -7.75 33.05 4.99
CA LYS A 777 -9.06 33.02 4.35
C LYS A 777 -9.06 34.22 3.43
N LYS A 778 -9.13 34.01 2.10
CA LYS A 778 -9.50 35.10 1.18
C LYS A 778 -10.60 35.84 1.90
N LYS A 779 -10.40 37.12 2.21
CA LYS A 779 -11.46 37.92 2.80
C LYS A 779 -12.67 37.61 1.94
N ARG A 780 -13.65 36.90 2.50
CA ARG A 780 -15.00 36.99 1.95
C ARG A 780 -15.18 38.49 1.85
N SER A 781 -15.42 38.99 0.63
CA SER A 781 -16.00 40.32 0.47
C SER A 781 -17.00 40.45 1.60
N LYS A 782 -16.80 41.44 2.49
CA LYS A 782 -17.66 41.71 3.64
C LYS A 782 -19.08 41.51 3.10
N ILE A 783 -19.78 40.43 3.48
CA ILE A 783 -21.19 40.31 3.12
C ILE A 783 -21.80 41.41 3.96
N GLU A 784 -22.08 42.53 3.32
CA GLU A 784 -22.84 43.60 3.90
C GLU A 784 -24.23 43.01 4.12
N ILE A 785 -24.49 42.53 5.33
CA ILE A 785 -25.81 42.01 5.68
C ILE A 785 -26.74 43.22 5.64
N GLU A 786 -27.61 43.24 4.64
CA GLU A 786 -28.50 44.35 4.34
C GLU A 786 -29.33 44.71 5.59
N LYS A 787 -29.20 45.95 6.04
CA LYS A 787 -29.94 46.47 7.19
C LYS A 787 -31.43 46.53 6.83
N LYS A 788 -32.25 45.63 7.38
CA LYS A 788 -33.69 45.58 7.11
C LYS A 788 -34.46 46.63 7.93
N THR A 789 -35.41 47.31 7.29
CA THR A 789 -36.35 48.23 7.93
C THR A 789 -37.22 47.51 8.96
N LYS A 790 -37.42 48.11 10.13
CA LYS A 790 -38.19 47.53 11.24
C LYS A 790 -39.70 47.62 11.04
N TRP A 791 -40.24 46.99 9.98
CA TRP A 791 -41.67 47.07 9.61
C TRP A 791 -42.64 46.71 10.74
N TRP A 792 -42.25 45.83 11.66
CA TRP A 792 -43.06 45.45 12.81
C TRP A 792 -43.40 46.60 13.77
N LYS A 793 -42.67 47.72 13.72
CA LYS A 793 -43.00 48.92 14.51
C LYS A 793 -44.28 49.63 14.05
N LEU A 794 -44.78 49.35 12.85
CA LEU A 794 -46.07 49.87 12.36
C LEU A 794 -47.27 49.31 13.14
N LYS A 795 -47.06 48.28 13.98
CA LYS A 795 -48.08 47.80 14.91
C LYS A 795 -48.39 48.80 16.04
N LYS A 796 -47.56 49.83 16.23
CA LYS A 796 -47.81 50.92 17.17
C LYS A 796 -48.51 52.06 16.43
N GLU A 797 -49.67 52.49 16.92
CA GLU A 797 -50.52 53.53 16.31
C GLU A 797 -49.71 54.81 15.98
N GLU A 798 -48.94 55.32 16.95
CA GLU A 798 -48.12 56.53 16.81
C GLU A 798 -47.07 56.43 15.67
N CYS A 799 -46.42 55.28 15.54
CA CYS A 799 -45.43 55.05 14.47
C CYS A 799 -46.10 54.90 13.10
N CYS A 800 -47.34 54.42 13.06
CA CYS A 800 -48.12 54.27 11.83
C CYS A 800 -48.60 55.63 11.31
N GLU A 801 -49.09 56.50 12.19
CA GLU A 801 -49.54 57.85 11.85
C GLU A 801 -48.38 58.75 11.39
N GLU A 802 -47.26 58.73 12.12
CA GLU A 802 -46.02 59.43 11.75
C GLU A 802 -45.51 58.99 10.37
N PHE A 803 -45.56 57.68 10.09
CA PHE A 803 -45.17 57.12 8.80
C PHE A 803 -46.11 57.55 7.67
N ARG A 804 -47.44 57.48 7.89
CA ARG A 804 -48.44 57.94 6.90
C ARG A 804 -48.31 59.43 6.59
N LYS A 805 -48.09 60.27 7.61
CA LYS A 805 -47.92 61.71 7.45
C LYS A 805 -46.69 62.04 6.59
N LYS A 806 -45.53 61.46 6.91
CA LYS A 806 -44.28 61.69 6.15
C LYS A 806 -44.33 61.08 4.75
N LEU A 807 -45.01 59.95 4.57
CA LEU A 807 -45.19 59.34 3.26
C LEU A 807 -46.07 60.21 2.35
N ARG A 808 -47.18 60.77 2.86
CA ARG A 808 -48.03 61.71 2.11
C ARG A 808 -47.29 63.00 1.73
N GLN A 809 -46.42 63.49 2.62
CA GLN A 809 -45.61 64.67 2.37
C GLN A 809 -44.52 64.41 1.31
N ALA A 810 -43.91 63.22 1.32
CA ALA A 810 -42.91 62.81 0.35
C ALA A 810 -43.48 62.53 -1.06
N LEU A 811 -44.76 62.14 -1.14
CA LEU A 811 -45.48 61.92 -2.40
C LEU A 811 -46.23 63.18 -2.90
N GLY A 812 -45.92 64.37 -2.37
CA GLY A 812 -46.42 65.65 -2.89
C GLY A 812 -47.92 65.91 -2.66
N GLY A 813 -48.58 65.16 -1.76
CA GLY A 813 -49.99 65.36 -1.44
C GLY A 813 -51.00 64.95 -2.53
N GLN A 814 -50.56 64.26 -3.59
CA GLN A 814 -51.47 63.76 -4.62
C GLN A 814 -52.24 62.52 -4.13
N VAL A 815 -53.53 62.45 -4.45
CA VAL A 815 -54.45 61.36 -4.04
C VAL A 815 -54.28 60.11 -4.92
N VAL A 816 -53.67 60.25 -6.11
CA VAL A 816 -53.43 59.17 -7.06
C VAL A 816 -51.92 58.94 -7.16
N LEU A 817 -51.49 57.69 -6.96
CA LEU A 817 -50.09 57.28 -7.01
C LEU A 817 -49.58 57.28 -8.47
N PRO A 818 -48.31 57.62 -8.73
CA PRO A 818 -47.71 57.51 -10.06
C PRO A 818 -47.73 56.06 -10.58
N ASP A 819 -47.94 55.86 -11.89
CA ASP A 819 -48.00 54.54 -12.55
C ASP A 819 -46.66 53.76 -12.51
N ASP A 820 -45.58 54.41 -12.07
CA ASP A 820 -44.28 53.77 -11.90
C ASP A 820 -44.11 53.20 -10.48
N TRP A 821 -44.26 51.88 -10.41
CA TRP A 821 -44.14 51.10 -9.19
C TRP A 821 -42.74 51.15 -8.57
N GLU A 822 -41.68 51.25 -9.37
CA GLU A 822 -40.30 51.22 -8.85
C GLU A 822 -39.99 52.47 -8.04
N THR A 823 -40.33 53.63 -8.60
CA THR A 823 -40.15 54.93 -7.95
C THR A 823 -41.03 55.04 -6.69
N THR A 824 -42.29 54.59 -6.76
CA THR A 824 -43.20 54.60 -5.60
C THR A 824 -42.73 53.67 -4.48
N ALA A 825 -42.27 52.46 -4.82
CA ALA A 825 -41.76 51.51 -3.85
C ALA A 825 -40.46 52.00 -3.18
N GLU A 826 -39.63 52.76 -3.91
CA GLU A 826 -38.40 53.33 -3.35
C GLU A 826 -38.69 54.43 -2.33
N VAL A 827 -39.63 55.33 -2.62
CA VAL A 827 -40.09 56.36 -1.67
C VAL A 827 -40.67 55.74 -0.39
N ILE A 828 -41.44 54.66 -0.52
CA ILE A 828 -42.01 53.92 0.62
C ILE A 828 -40.90 53.27 1.47
N ARG A 829 -39.93 52.60 0.83
CA ARG A 829 -38.80 51.96 1.54
C ARG A 829 -37.95 52.98 2.27
N GLU A 830 -37.69 54.14 1.66
CA GLU A 830 -36.86 55.19 2.24
C GLU A 830 -37.56 55.91 3.39
N THR A 831 -38.84 56.23 3.23
CA THR A 831 -39.67 56.76 4.33
C THR A 831 -39.72 55.74 5.48
N GLY A 832 -39.81 54.44 5.16
CA GLY A 832 -39.83 53.37 6.15
C GLY A 832 -38.53 53.29 6.94
N ARG A 833 -37.38 53.40 6.26
CA ARG A 833 -36.06 53.44 6.90
C ARG A 833 -35.92 54.64 7.84
N LYS A 834 -36.40 55.83 7.43
CA LYS A 834 -36.32 57.05 8.23
C LYS A 834 -37.22 57.03 9.47
N VAL A 835 -38.44 56.52 9.36
CA VAL A 835 -39.42 56.55 10.47
C VAL A 835 -39.27 55.35 11.41
N LEU A 836 -39.11 54.14 10.88
CA LEU A 836 -39.11 52.91 11.67
C LEU A 836 -37.70 52.52 12.14
N GLY A 837 -36.67 53.03 11.45
CA GLY A 837 -35.27 52.66 11.65
C GLY A 837 -34.95 51.27 11.12
N VAL A 838 -33.66 50.90 11.20
CA VAL A 838 -33.14 49.62 10.70
C VAL A 838 -32.58 48.74 11.82
N SER A 839 -32.55 47.42 11.63
CA SER A 839 -32.07 46.46 12.64
C SER A 839 -30.53 46.38 12.71
N SER A 840 -30.00 46.06 13.89
CA SER A 840 -28.59 45.70 14.12
C SER A 840 -28.47 44.18 14.12
N GLY A 841 -27.90 43.61 13.05
CA GLY A 841 -27.84 42.16 12.85
C GLY A 841 -26.90 41.44 13.81
N ARG A 842 -27.40 40.93 14.95
CA ARG A 842 -26.75 39.88 15.76
C ARG A 842 -27.56 38.58 15.72
N ARG A 843 -26.84 37.46 15.63
CA ARG A 843 -27.39 36.09 15.70
C ARG A 843 -27.49 35.65 17.17
N LYS A 844 -28.54 34.93 17.54
CA LYS A 844 -28.68 34.23 18.84
C LYS A 844 -27.78 32.99 18.84
N GLU A 845 -27.00 32.78 19.91
CA GLU A 845 -26.18 31.58 20.13
C GLU A 845 -27.01 30.41 20.68
N ASP A 846 -26.61 29.19 20.30
CA ASP A 846 -27.19 27.92 20.73
C ASP A 846 -26.81 27.58 22.18
N LYS A 847 -27.79 27.11 22.97
CA LYS A 847 -27.63 26.68 24.36
C LYS A 847 -27.09 25.24 24.43
N GLU A 848 -25.80 25.06 24.71
CA GLU A 848 -25.25 23.74 25.04
C GLU A 848 -25.18 23.52 26.57
N THR A 849 -25.72 22.38 27.02
CA THR A 849 -25.54 21.73 28.36
C THR A 849 -26.17 22.40 29.60
N TRP A 850 -27.49 22.46 29.62
CA TRP A 850 -28.31 23.06 30.69
C TRP A 850 -28.28 22.36 32.08
N TRP A 851 -27.73 21.15 32.22
CA TRP A 851 -27.56 20.44 33.51
C TRP A 851 -26.16 20.62 34.14
N TRP A 852 -25.33 21.47 33.53
CA TRP A 852 -23.96 21.73 33.96
C TRP A 852 -23.93 22.86 35.01
N ASN A 853 -23.59 22.53 36.26
CA ASN A 853 -23.59 23.47 37.38
C ASN A 853 -22.23 23.56 38.10
N GLU A 854 -22.06 24.56 38.96
CA GLU A 854 -20.80 24.83 39.67
C GLU A 854 -20.37 23.66 40.57
N GLU A 855 -21.33 22.93 41.17
CA GLU A 855 -21.08 21.77 42.03
C GLU A 855 -20.41 20.61 41.25
N VAL A 856 -20.83 20.37 40.00
CA VAL A 856 -20.20 19.39 39.10
C VAL A 856 -18.81 19.85 38.67
N GLN A 857 -18.62 21.14 38.38
CA GLN A 857 -17.32 21.69 37.99
C GLN A 857 -16.28 21.57 39.11
N ASP A 858 -16.65 21.97 40.32
CA ASP A 858 -15.80 21.94 41.50
C ASP A 858 -15.43 20.50 41.90
N SER A 859 -16.39 19.57 41.84
CA SER A 859 -16.13 18.14 42.07
C SER A 859 -15.13 17.55 41.06
N ILE A 860 -15.23 17.93 39.78
CA ILE A 860 -14.30 17.49 38.73
C ILE A 860 -12.90 18.08 38.96
N GLN A 861 -12.81 19.34 39.39
CA GLN A 861 -11.55 20.00 39.67
C GLN A 861 -10.82 19.35 40.86
N ARG A 862 -11.50 19.07 41.97
CA ARG A 862 -10.92 18.35 43.11
C ARG A 862 -10.42 16.96 42.73
N LYS A 863 -11.18 16.21 41.94
CA LYS A 863 -10.74 14.90 41.41
C LYS A 863 -9.46 15.03 40.58
N ARG A 864 -9.34 16.06 39.74
CA ARG A 864 -8.12 16.31 38.94
C ARG A 864 -6.90 16.64 39.80
N LEU A 865 -7.09 17.41 40.88
CA LEU A 865 -6.02 17.72 41.83
C LEU A 865 -5.55 16.48 42.61
N ALA A 866 -6.48 15.66 43.10
CA ALA A 866 -6.16 14.40 43.76
C ALA A 866 -5.46 13.40 42.83
N LYS A 867 -5.85 13.35 41.55
CA LYS A 867 -5.14 12.53 40.55
C LYS A 867 -3.70 13.01 40.34
N LYS A 868 -3.48 14.32 40.30
CA LYS A 868 -2.14 14.92 40.16
C LYS A 868 -1.25 14.59 41.37
N LYS A 869 -1.81 14.61 42.58
CA LYS A 869 -1.11 14.15 43.80
C LYS A 869 -0.75 12.67 43.75
N TRP A 870 -1.70 11.80 43.39
CA TRP A 870 -1.42 10.37 43.25
C TRP A 870 -0.36 10.07 42.17
N ASP A 871 -0.37 10.80 41.06
CA ASP A 871 0.59 10.62 39.97
C ASP A 871 2.03 11.05 40.34
N MET A 872 2.19 11.92 41.35
CA MET A 872 3.51 12.33 41.85
C MET A 872 4.08 11.32 42.87
N ASP A 873 3.30 10.94 43.88
CA ASP A 873 3.84 10.23 45.05
C ASP A 873 3.53 8.73 45.05
N ARG A 874 2.58 8.28 44.21
CA ARG A 874 2.11 6.87 44.04
C ARG A 874 1.82 6.10 45.34
N THR A 875 1.40 6.77 46.41
CA THR A 875 1.01 6.14 47.68
C THR A 875 -0.42 5.57 47.63
N GLU A 876 -0.68 4.55 48.47
CA GLU A 876 -1.98 3.87 48.54
C GLU A 876 -3.09 4.80 49.06
N GLU A 877 -2.77 5.71 49.99
CA GLU A 877 -3.70 6.72 50.52
C GLU A 877 -4.18 7.70 49.44
N ASN A 878 -3.27 8.22 48.61
CA ASN A 878 -3.62 9.13 47.50
C ASN A 878 -4.43 8.41 46.40
N SER A 879 -4.19 7.11 46.21
CA SER A 879 -4.98 6.25 45.32
C SER A 879 -6.42 6.09 45.83
N GLN A 880 -6.58 5.88 47.14
CA GLN A 880 -7.89 5.77 47.79
C GLN A 880 -8.67 7.09 47.71
N GLU A 881 -8.02 8.23 48.01
CA GLU A 881 -8.60 9.57 47.94
C GLU A 881 -9.09 9.91 46.52
N TYR A 882 -8.28 9.60 45.49
CA TYR A 882 -8.67 9.78 44.09
C TYR A 882 -9.89 8.92 43.72
N LYS A 883 -9.92 7.64 44.13
CA LYS A 883 -11.06 6.73 43.85
C LYS A 883 -12.35 7.22 44.53
N GLU A 884 -12.28 7.75 45.74
CA GLU A 884 -13.43 8.32 46.43
C GLU A 884 -13.98 9.57 45.74
N LEU A 885 -13.09 10.51 45.37
CA LEU A 885 -13.47 11.71 44.62
C LEU A 885 -14.03 11.38 43.22
N GLN A 886 -13.53 10.33 42.58
CA GLN A 886 -14.10 9.82 41.33
C GLN A 886 -15.54 9.32 41.50
N ARG A 887 -15.83 8.60 42.60
CA ARG A 887 -17.19 8.16 42.92
C ARG A 887 -18.11 9.34 43.25
N ARG A 888 -17.58 10.37 43.93
CA ARG A 888 -18.32 11.60 44.25
C ARG A 888 -18.73 12.38 43.00
N VAL A 889 -17.83 12.55 42.04
CA VAL A 889 -18.14 13.19 40.74
C VAL A 889 -19.27 12.47 40.02
N LYS A 890 -19.27 11.14 40.00
CA LYS A 890 -20.35 10.36 39.36
C LYS A 890 -21.70 10.61 40.03
N ARG A 891 -21.73 10.71 41.36
CA ARG A 891 -22.95 11.03 42.13
C ARG A 891 -23.45 12.45 41.84
N GLU A 892 -22.58 13.45 41.85
CA GLU A 892 -22.98 14.84 41.56
C GLU A 892 -23.47 15.04 40.13
N VAL A 893 -22.82 14.39 39.14
CA VAL A 893 -23.31 14.40 37.75
C VAL A 893 -24.67 13.72 37.63
N SER A 894 -24.88 12.61 38.35
CA SER A 894 -26.19 11.92 38.35
C SER A 894 -27.27 12.79 38.99
N LYS A 895 -26.97 13.43 40.13
CA LYS A 895 -27.88 14.32 40.85
C LYS A 895 -28.22 15.57 40.04
N ALA A 896 -27.22 16.19 39.40
CA ALA A 896 -27.41 17.36 38.53
C ALA A 896 -28.25 17.01 37.28
N LYS A 897 -28.08 15.81 36.73
CA LYS A 897 -28.96 15.32 35.66
C LYS A 897 -30.38 15.07 36.17
N GLN A 898 -30.54 14.39 37.30
CA GLN A 898 -31.87 14.05 37.83
C GLN A 898 -32.68 15.30 38.21
N LYS A 899 -32.05 16.26 38.90
CA LYS A 899 -32.65 17.56 39.25
C LYS A 899 -32.93 18.46 38.05
N ALA A 900 -32.28 18.19 36.91
CA ALA A 900 -32.58 18.87 35.66
C ALA A 900 -33.81 18.24 35.00
N TYR A 901 -34.00 16.92 35.13
CA TYR A 901 -35.15 16.20 34.56
C TYR A 901 -36.45 16.34 35.36
N ASP A 902 -36.37 16.62 36.66
CA ASP A 902 -37.50 17.03 37.53
C ASP A 902 -37.82 18.53 37.36
#